data_AF-A0A7X6FJZ6-F1
#
_entry.id   AF-A0A7X6FJZ6-F1
#
_cell.length_a   1.000
_cell.length_b   1.000
_cell.length_c   1.000
_cell.angle_alpha   90.00
_cell.angle_beta   90.00
_cell.angle_gamma   90.00
#
_symmetry.space_group_name_H-M   'P 1'
#
loop_
_entity.id
_entity.type
_entity.pdbx_description
1 polymer ?
#
loop_
_entity_poly.entity_id
_entity_poly.type
_entity_poly.pdbx_seq_one_letter_code
_entity_poly.pdbx_strand_id
1 'polypeptide(L)'
;MATKITIAHLFPDDEGMILVAKDVNDGSSRHITEVANGGSCGCVCFGCGRRLIARNGGDPNVRAYSFAHRPEDNAVDCVSSGETALHIRAKEIIAKHCRVTLPPAFTPGLDGKLVEVFPERSIHLTDVHLETAAGEVIPDVIATMPDGRRLFIEIANTHPCPPEKIEKLDAMGVEVLEITVSRYQSHPLDELDDIILDIAPRKLIHSAEVKAMAANIAEERHQQEGAKIAEAKRLVAIYRDPEIWNHTKAQKLVDDLVQLGLSEFLDMDDNRPSAFIVYRRQWQAAIFDRLLKAKSALGAMAFIESFSKGDWPKSVLAYTKSEHSRWIAANVDEDFKSPYEEVYAYLTRLRQAGVVYEVPGKRFVMGHDIQVRIDTAIQKRMLPERQSKQLRIAFQGVGSLMLPEDGGLPDYDVWLKSRAEHFDLSVAELLADEDGDYEELLDQVLAVRTMIEEMQRLKGVDPPDEMAGLPMDRLINRLGLARLEAEERAEAELVARRRRETIETAARLKQEAADRVHKAEEAALFDVDDVAAFMETPLPEHEGKTPGELAAESTDGLKKVQGILWRIRDDKMAAERTERVRKAMVDKLYDRVYSRVLRREIADLWLTAQWKELGGVKPVEYCKDEKTLARCLEVLEEFAANEQKRRR
;
A
#
# COMPACT_ATOMS: atom_id res chain seq x y z
N MET A 1 -25.42 13.87 -102.07
CA MET A 1 -25.08 14.31 -100.71
C MET A 1 -23.86 15.20 -100.84
N ALA A 2 -23.91 16.46 -100.38
CA ALA A 2 -22.76 17.36 -100.48
C ALA A 2 -21.64 16.80 -99.60
N THR A 3 -20.48 16.52 -100.20
CA THR A 3 -19.30 16.04 -99.50
C THR A 3 -18.88 17.13 -98.53
N LYS A 4 -19.03 16.91 -97.21
CA LYS A 4 -18.57 17.87 -96.20
C LYS A 4 -17.04 18.00 -96.35
N ILE A 5 -16.57 19.18 -96.73
CA ILE A 5 -15.15 19.46 -96.95
C ILE A 5 -14.47 19.56 -95.59
N THR A 6 -13.44 18.77 -95.37
CA THR A 6 -12.60 18.79 -94.16
C THR A 6 -11.25 19.42 -94.49
N ILE A 7 -10.45 19.74 -93.47
CA ILE A 7 -9.09 20.26 -93.67
C ILE A 7 -8.19 19.27 -94.43
N ALA A 8 -8.32 17.98 -94.14
CA ALA A 8 -7.58 16.92 -94.83
C ALA A 8 -7.82 16.92 -96.34
N HIS A 9 -8.94 17.47 -96.81
CA HIS A 9 -9.20 17.57 -98.25
C HIS A 9 -8.51 18.78 -98.91
N LEU A 10 -8.19 19.85 -98.17
CA LEU A 10 -7.66 21.11 -98.69
C LEU A 10 -6.14 21.09 -98.96
N PHE A 11 -5.43 20.11 -98.40
CA PHE A 11 -3.97 20.02 -98.40
C PHE A 11 -3.52 18.56 -98.58
N PRO A 12 -2.24 18.29 -98.88
CA PRO A 12 -1.76 16.93 -99.10
C PRO A 12 -2.04 16.03 -97.90
N ASP A 13 -2.63 14.85 -98.13
CA ASP A 13 -2.71 13.79 -97.11
C ASP A 13 -1.31 13.18 -96.81
N ASP A 14 -1.23 12.17 -95.94
CA ASP A 14 0.03 11.48 -95.60
C ASP A 14 0.71 10.81 -96.84
N GLU A 15 0.00 10.70 -97.96
CA GLU A 15 0.50 10.22 -99.27
C GLU A 15 0.82 11.37 -100.25
N GLY A 16 0.64 12.62 -99.84
CA GLY A 16 0.96 13.82 -100.61
C GLY A 16 -0.13 14.28 -101.60
N MET A 17 -1.38 13.84 -101.44
CA MET A 17 -2.45 14.06 -102.41
C MET A 17 -3.42 15.20 -102.02
N ILE A 18 -3.62 16.17 -102.93
CA ILE A 18 -4.55 17.29 -102.73
C ILE A 18 -5.92 16.93 -103.34
N LEU A 19 -7.01 16.99 -102.60
CA LEU A 19 -8.35 16.58 -103.08
C LEU A 19 -9.33 17.74 -103.32
N VAL A 20 -9.05 18.92 -102.78
CA VAL A 20 -9.88 20.11 -102.91
C VAL A 20 -8.98 21.30 -103.24
N ALA A 21 -9.43 22.11 -104.19
CA ALA A 21 -8.71 23.28 -104.65
C ALA A 21 -9.62 24.51 -104.66
N LYS A 22 -9.02 25.70 -104.68
CA LYS A 22 -9.75 26.98 -104.70
C LYS A 22 -10.04 27.37 -106.14
N ASP A 23 -11.28 27.66 -106.50
CA ASP A 23 -11.60 28.24 -107.81
C ASP A 23 -10.97 29.63 -107.93
N VAL A 24 -10.29 29.91 -109.03
CA VAL A 24 -9.59 31.18 -109.23
C VAL A 24 -10.53 32.39 -109.37
N ASN A 25 -11.79 32.17 -109.77
CA ASN A 25 -12.74 33.23 -110.09
C ASN A 25 -13.60 33.64 -108.90
N ASP A 26 -14.19 32.66 -108.20
CA ASP A 26 -15.11 32.92 -107.09
C ASP A 26 -14.50 32.61 -105.71
N GLY A 27 -13.33 31.95 -105.69
CA GLY A 27 -12.64 31.60 -104.46
C GLY A 27 -13.28 30.45 -103.66
N SER A 28 -14.29 29.76 -104.22
CA SER A 28 -14.97 28.63 -103.58
C SER A 28 -14.13 27.35 -103.62
N SER A 29 -14.34 26.48 -102.64
CA SER A 29 -13.69 25.17 -102.56
C SER A 29 -14.34 24.20 -103.53
N ARG A 30 -13.55 23.57 -104.40
CA ARG A 30 -14.00 22.58 -105.38
C ARG A 30 -13.35 21.24 -105.12
N HIS A 31 -14.15 20.18 -104.98
CA HIS A 31 -13.61 18.83 -104.84
C HIS A 31 -13.08 18.30 -106.18
N ILE A 32 -12.08 17.41 -106.15
CA ILE A 32 -11.44 16.87 -107.35
C ILE A 32 -12.42 16.14 -108.28
N THR A 33 -13.54 15.66 -107.74
CA THR A 33 -14.63 15.03 -108.52
C THR A 33 -15.59 16.03 -109.18
N GLU A 34 -15.52 17.32 -108.83
CA GLU A 34 -16.47 18.37 -109.22
C GLU A 34 -15.92 19.35 -110.26
N VAL A 35 -14.68 19.11 -110.73
CA VAL A 35 -13.95 20.00 -111.64
C VAL A 35 -13.62 19.34 -112.97
N ALA A 36 -13.42 20.14 -114.01
CA ALA A 36 -12.95 19.65 -115.30
C ALA A 36 -11.54 19.05 -115.20
N ASN A 37 -11.27 17.96 -115.92
CA ASN A 37 -9.97 17.31 -115.95
C ASN A 37 -8.87 18.20 -116.56
N GLY A 38 -7.67 18.13 -115.99
CA GLY A 38 -6.48 18.81 -116.50
C GLY A 38 -6.37 20.25 -115.98
N GLY A 39 -5.66 21.09 -116.73
CA GLY A 39 -5.44 22.50 -116.38
C GLY A 39 -6.64 23.42 -116.64
N SER A 40 -7.74 22.90 -117.18
CA SER A 40 -9.00 23.61 -117.40
C SER A 40 -9.88 23.67 -116.15
N CYS A 41 -9.49 23.00 -115.06
CA CYS A 41 -10.19 23.08 -113.78
C CYS A 41 -10.29 24.51 -113.23
N GLY A 42 -9.35 25.40 -113.63
CA GLY A 42 -9.32 26.78 -113.16
C GLY A 42 -9.00 26.90 -111.67
N CYS A 43 -8.45 25.85 -111.05
CA CYS A 43 -8.22 25.83 -109.61
C CYS A 43 -6.79 26.22 -109.23
N VAL A 44 -6.64 26.80 -108.05
CA VAL A 44 -5.38 27.14 -107.41
C VAL A 44 -5.26 26.44 -106.06
N CYS A 45 -4.02 26.19 -105.62
CA CYS A 45 -3.73 25.55 -104.34
C CYS A 45 -4.07 26.48 -103.17
N PHE A 46 -4.73 25.96 -102.14
CA PHE A 46 -4.97 26.70 -100.90
C PHE A 46 -3.68 27.11 -100.17
N GLY A 47 -2.62 26.28 -100.26
CA GLY A 47 -1.36 26.54 -99.57
C GLY A 47 -0.48 27.60 -100.24
N CYS A 48 -0.26 27.52 -101.55
CA CYS A 48 0.68 28.41 -102.24
C CYS A 48 0.03 29.35 -103.27
N GLY A 49 -1.28 29.26 -103.50
CA GLY A 49 -2.00 30.08 -104.49
C GLY A 49 -1.64 29.79 -105.95
N ARG A 50 -0.74 28.83 -106.23
CA ARG A 50 -0.33 28.46 -107.60
C ARG A 50 -1.39 27.61 -108.28
N ARG A 51 -1.39 27.62 -109.61
CA ARG A 51 -2.36 26.86 -110.43
C ARG A 51 -2.16 25.36 -110.26
N LEU A 52 -3.27 24.64 -110.15
CA LEU A 52 -3.33 23.19 -110.05
C LEU A 52 -3.79 22.56 -111.36
N ILE A 53 -3.48 21.27 -111.52
CA ILE A 53 -3.95 20.39 -112.58
C ILE A 53 -4.82 19.32 -111.91
N ALA A 54 -6.09 19.21 -112.32
CA ALA A 54 -6.98 18.16 -111.84
C ALA A 54 -6.66 16.82 -112.54
N ARG A 55 -6.26 15.79 -111.79
CA ARG A 55 -6.01 14.42 -112.30
C ARG A 55 -7.18 13.50 -111.95
N ASN A 56 -8.33 13.73 -112.58
CA ASN A 56 -9.60 13.03 -112.30
C ASN A 56 -10.22 12.29 -113.52
N GLY A 57 -9.42 12.00 -114.56
CA GLY A 57 -9.90 11.53 -115.88
C GLY A 57 -9.48 10.11 -116.28
N GLY A 58 -9.11 9.26 -115.30
CA GLY A 58 -8.68 7.87 -115.52
C GLY A 58 -9.40 6.89 -114.58
N ASP A 59 -9.03 5.61 -114.57
CA ASP A 59 -9.61 4.63 -113.64
C ASP A 59 -9.13 4.91 -112.20
N PRO A 60 -10.04 5.25 -111.26
CA PRO A 60 -9.68 5.56 -109.88
C PRO A 60 -9.05 4.38 -109.11
N ASN A 61 -9.21 3.13 -109.58
CA ASN A 61 -8.55 1.97 -109.00
C ASN A 61 -7.06 1.85 -109.40
N VAL A 62 -6.63 2.58 -110.44
CA VAL A 62 -5.24 2.58 -110.94
C VAL A 62 -4.48 3.81 -110.44
N ARG A 63 -5.16 4.96 -110.31
CA ARG A 63 -4.57 6.18 -109.76
C ARG A 63 -5.65 7.02 -109.08
N ALA A 64 -5.48 7.26 -107.78
CA ALA A 64 -6.40 8.09 -107.02
C ALA A 64 -6.51 9.50 -107.62
N TYR A 65 -7.74 10.01 -107.66
CA TYR A 65 -8.02 11.36 -108.12
C TYR A 65 -7.36 12.37 -107.21
N SER A 66 -6.58 13.29 -107.78
CA SER A 66 -5.86 14.32 -107.02
C SER A 66 -5.63 15.57 -107.86
N PHE A 67 -5.45 16.69 -107.21
CA PHE A 67 -4.84 17.87 -107.80
C PHE A 67 -3.32 17.78 -107.70
N ALA A 68 -2.63 18.23 -108.74
CA ALA A 68 -1.17 18.32 -108.75
C ALA A 68 -0.72 19.71 -109.19
N HIS A 69 0.39 20.19 -108.63
CA HIS A 69 1.07 21.37 -109.14
C HIS A 69 1.57 21.12 -110.57
N ARG A 70 1.62 22.19 -111.36
CA ARG A 70 2.16 22.12 -112.72
C ARG A 70 3.66 21.79 -112.65
N PRO A 71 4.19 20.99 -113.59
CA PRO A 71 5.62 20.64 -113.61
C PRO A 71 6.56 21.86 -113.60
N GLU A 72 6.13 22.93 -114.25
CA GLU A 72 6.78 24.25 -114.33
C GLU A 72 6.77 25.03 -113.00
N ASP A 73 5.81 24.74 -112.11
CA ASP A 73 5.67 25.36 -110.79
C ASP A 73 6.28 24.53 -109.66
N ASN A 74 6.75 23.30 -109.94
CA ASN A 74 7.32 22.36 -108.95
C ASN A 74 8.75 22.71 -108.47
N ALA A 75 9.36 23.78 -108.99
CA ALA A 75 10.74 24.17 -108.67
C ALA A 75 10.91 24.78 -107.26
N VAL A 76 9.80 25.12 -106.59
CA VAL A 76 9.77 25.68 -105.23
C VAL A 76 8.82 24.82 -104.40
N ASP A 77 9.32 24.27 -103.29
CA ASP A 77 8.52 23.47 -102.35
C ASP A 77 7.26 24.26 -101.97
N CYS A 78 6.10 23.61 -102.06
CA CYS A 78 4.85 24.23 -101.62
C CYS A 78 4.94 24.49 -100.12
N VAL A 79 4.56 25.70 -99.69
CA VAL A 79 4.58 26.15 -98.27
C VAL A 79 3.84 25.20 -97.33
N SER A 80 2.99 24.32 -97.87
CA SER A 80 2.42 23.16 -97.18
C SER A 80 3.43 22.12 -96.66
N SER A 81 4.75 22.34 -96.81
CA SER A 81 5.79 21.36 -96.44
C SER A 81 6.41 21.58 -95.05
N GLY A 82 5.90 22.54 -94.26
CA GLY A 82 6.40 22.82 -92.90
C GLY A 82 5.32 22.95 -91.82
N GLU A 83 4.27 23.72 -92.09
CA GLU A 83 3.11 23.87 -91.20
C GLU A 83 1.91 23.11 -91.76
N THR A 84 1.14 22.46 -90.88
CA THR A 84 -0.06 21.77 -91.34
C THR A 84 -1.18 22.76 -91.62
N ALA A 85 -2.02 22.42 -92.60
CA ALA A 85 -3.26 23.11 -92.94
C ALA A 85 -4.08 23.62 -91.74
N LEU A 86 -4.17 22.77 -90.71
CA LEU A 86 -4.93 23.04 -89.49
C LEU A 86 -4.26 24.08 -88.60
N HIS A 87 -2.94 24.12 -88.58
CA HIS A 87 -2.17 25.13 -87.86
C HIS A 87 -2.41 26.52 -88.47
N ILE A 88 -2.29 26.65 -89.79
CA ILE A 88 -2.57 27.90 -90.53
C ILE A 88 -4.03 28.32 -90.31
N ARG A 89 -4.97 27.38 -90.48
CA ARG A 89 -6.39 27.69 -90.33
C ARG A 89 -6.76 28.12 -88.92
N ALA A 90 -6.17 27.52 -87.89
CA ALA A 90 -6.41 27.91 -86.51
C ALA A 90 -5.93 29.34 -86.22
N LYS A 91 -4.76 29.75 -86.75
CA LYS A 91 -4.27 31.14 -86.68
C LYS A 91 -5.26 32.12 -87.30
N GLU A 92 -5.74 31.81 -88.50
CA GLU A 92 -6.73 32.65 -89.21
C GLU A 92 -8.06 32.78 -88.44
N ILE A 93 -8.56 31.69 -87.85
CA ILE A 93 -9.81 31.69 -87.09
C ILE A 93 -9.69 32.63 -85.87
N ILE A 94 -8.59 32.53 -85.13
CA ILE A 94 -8.35 33.41 -83.97
C ILE A 94 -8.25 34.88 -84.41
N ALA A 95 -7.52 35.17 -85.50
CA ALA A 95 -7.40 36.52 -86.05
C ALA A 95 -8.72 37.07 -86.62
N LYS A 96 -9.57 36.22 -87.20
CA LYS A 96 -10.89 36.60 -87.73
C LYS A 96 -11.86 36.96 -86.61
N HIS A 97 -11.90 36.16 -85.55
CA HIS A 97 -12.89 36.31 -84.47
C HIS A 97 -12.41 37.17 -83.32
N CYS A 98 -11.11 37.43 -83.22
CA CYS A 98 -10.49 38.23 -82.16
C CYS A 98 -10.98 37.79 -80.76
N ARG A 99 -11.04 36.48 -80.53
CA ARG A 99 -11.50 35.88 -79.28
C ARG A 99 -10.77 34.58 -79.04
N VAL A 100 -10.62 34.21 -77.78
CA VAL A 100 -10.25 32.85 -77.37
C VAL A 100 -10.84 32.55 -75.99
N THR A 101 -11.09 31.29 -75.68
CA THR A 101 -11.47 30.89 -74.32
C THR A 101 -10.24 30.41 -73.54
N LEU A 102 -10.01 30.99 -72.36
CA LEU A 102 -8.96 30.55 -71.44
C LEU A 102 -9.48 29.38 -70.59
N PRO A 103 -8.68 28.32 -70.37
CA PRO A 103 -9.05 27.26 -69.45
C PRO A 103 -9.10 27.77 -68.00
N PRO A 104 -9.80 27.07 -67.09
CA PRO A 104 -9.69 27.38 -65.66
C PRO A 104 -8.25 27.15 -65.19
N ALA A 105 -7.80 27.98 -64.26
CA ALA A 105 -6.45 27.89 -63.72
C ALA A 105 -6.47 27.65 -62.21
N PHE A 106 -5.56 26.83 -61.72
CA PHE A 106 -5.49 26.42 -60.32
C PHE A 106 -4.04 26.50 -59.79
N THR A 107 -3.91 26.72 -58.48
CA THR A 107 -2.63 26.65 -57.77
C THR A 107 -2.80 25.90 -56.44
N PRO A 108 -1.79 25.18 -55.92
CA PRO A 108 -1.87 24.60 -54.58
C PRO A 108 -2.03 25.67 -53.49
N GLY A 109 -3.00 25.49 -52.61
CA GLY A 109 -3.26 26.30 -51.42
C GLY A 109 -2.38 25.96 -50.23
N LEU A 110 -2.66 26.59 -49.08
CA LEU A 110 -1.91 26.36 -47.85
C LEU A 110 -1.98 24.91 -47.36
N ASP A 111 -3.14 24.26 -47.49
CA ASP A 111 -3.36 22.85 -47.13
C ASP A 111 -2.95 21.86 -48.25
N GLY A 112 -2.35 22.37 -49.33
CA GLY A 112 -1.94 21.59 -50.50
C GLY A 112 -3.07 21.27 -51.48
N LYS A 113 -4.33 21.64 -51.20
CA LYS A 113 -5.43 21.45 -52.15
C LYS A 113 -5.41 22.51 -53.25
N LEU A 114 -5.92 22.16 -54.42
CA LEU A 114 -6.01 23.11 -55.54
C LEU A 114 -7.02 24.21 -55.22
N VAL A 115 -6.57 25.46 -55.33
CA VAL A 115 -7.37 26.68 -55.24
C VAL A 115 -7.51 27.23 -56.65
N GLU A 116 -8.74 27.54 -57.05
CA GLU A 116 -9.02 28.17 -58.32
C GLU A 116 -8.51 29.61 -58.32
N VAL A 117 -7.68 29.95 -59.32
CA VAL A 117 -7.18 31.30 -59.55
C VAL A 117 -8.22 32.09 -60.33
N PHE A 118 -8.74 31.49 -61.40
CA PHE A 118 -9.89 32.01 -62.16
C PHE A 118 -10.62 30.87 -62.88
N PRO A 119 -11.93 31.03 -63.14
CA PRO A 119 -12.72 30.08 -63.89
C PRO A 119 -12.41 30.13 -65.39
N GLU A 120 -12.88 29.13 -66.11
CA GLU A 120 -12.92 29.17 -67.58
C GLU A 120 -13.63 30.46 -68.04
N ARG A 121 -13.02 31.19 -68.97
CA ARG A 121 -13.56 32.46 -69.46
C ARG A 121 -13.24 32.70 -70.93
N SER A 122 -14.25 33.11 -71.69
CA SER A 122 -14.06 33.62 -73.04
C SER A 122 -13.61 35.08 -72.99
N ILE A 123 -12.54 35.41 -73.70
CA ILE A 123 -11.95 36.75 -73.71
C ILE A 123 -11.89 37.31 -75.13
N HIS A 124 -12.22 38.59 -75.27
CA HIS A 124 -11.99 39.34 -76.50
C HIS A 124 -10.54 39.79 -76.59
N LEU A 125 -9.99 39.74 -77.79
CA LEU A 125 -8.61 40.08 -78.10
C LEU A 125 -8.58 41.37 -78.93
N THR A 126 -7.60 42.22 -78.67
CA THR A 126 -7.25 43.36 -79.54
C THR A 126 -5.84 43.18 -80.09
N ASP A 127 -5.47 43.97 -81.11
CA ASP A 127 -4.12 43.98 -81.69
C ASP A 127 -3.59 42.58 -82.03
N VAL A 128 -4.42 41.81 -82.74
CA VAL A 128 -4.09 40.42 -83.10
C VAL A 128 -3.13 40.41 -84.29
N HIS A 129 -1.93 39.88 -84.06
CA HIS A 129 -0.86 39.76 -85.04
C HIS A 129 -0.41 38.31 -85.17
N LEU A 130 -0.33 37.81 -86.39
CA LEU A 130 0.16 36.46 -86.68
C LEU A 130 1.67 36.49 -86.92
N GLU A 131 2.40 35.49 -86.41
CA GLU A 131 3.82 35.24 -86.70
C GLU A 131 4.75 36.46 -86.54
N THR A 132 4.43 37.35 -85.60
CA THR A 132 5.22 38.56 -85.37
C THR A 132 6.31 38.29 -84.35
N ALA A 133 7.54 38.68 -84.66
CA ALA A 133 8.67 38.51 -83.73
C ALA A 133 8.46 39.32 -82.45
N ALA A 134 8.57 38.65 -81.31
CA ALA A 134 8.54 39.25 -79.98
C ALA A 134 9.83 38.92 -79.24
N GLY A 135 10.85 39.77 -79.40
CA GLY A 135 12.18 39.51 -78.85
C GLY A 135 12.86 38.36 -79.59
N GLU A 136 13.23 37.30 -78.86
CA GLU A 136 13.90 36.11 -79.42
C GLU A 136 12.93 34.98 -79.83
N VAL A 137 11.62 35.17 -79.64
CA VAL A 137 10.60 34.16 -79.96
C VAL A 137 9.61 34.70 -80.97
N ILE A 138 9.06 33.80 -81.78
CA ILE A 138 7.95 34.08 -82.71
C ILE A 138 6.78 33.21 -82.26
N PRO A 139 5.78 33.77 -81.56
CA PRO A 139 4.53 33.10 -81.27
C PRO A 139 3.65 32.98 -82.51
N ASP A 140 2.79 31.96 -82.56
CA ASP A 140 1.85 31.78 -83.67
C ASP A 140 0.84 32.94 -83.76
N VAL A 141 0.34 33.37 -82.60
CA VAL A 141 -0.52 34.55 -82.46
C VAL A 141 -0.05 35.39 -81.28
N ILE A 142 0.08 36.70 -81.50
CA ILE A 142 0.23 37.70 -80.45
C ILE A 142 -1.07 38.50 -80.39
N ALA A 143 -1.60 38.70 -79.19
CA ALA A 143 -2.78 39.49 -78.96
C ALA A 143 -2.69 40.26 -77.64
N THR A 144 -3.56 41.26 -77.49
CA THR A 144 -3.76 42.00 -76.25
C THR A 144 -5.09 41.56 -75.61
N MET A 145 -5.04 41.22 -74.32
CA MET A 145 -6.20 40.86 -73.49
C MET A 145 -7.04 42.10 -73.12
N PRO A 146 -8.29 41.95 -72.66
CA PRO A 146 -9.14 43.09 -72.30
C PRO A 146 -8.58 44.00 -71.21
N ASP A 147 -7.68 43.50 -70.37
CA ASP A 147 -7.00 44.24 -69.31
C ASP A 147 -5.67 44.89 -69.76
N GLY A 148 -5.33 44.78 -71.05
CA GLY A 148 -4.13 45.36 -71.65
C GLY A 148 -2.88 44.47 -71.58
N ARG A 149 -2.93 43.28 -70.97
CA ARG A 149 -1.80 42.34 -70.97
C ARG A 149 -1.62 41.68 -72.34
N ARG A 150 -0.38 41.31 -72.66
CA ARG A 150 -0.09 40.51 -73.87
C ARG A 150 -0.38 39.03 -73.62
N LEU A 151 -1.05 38.40 -74.57
CA LEU A 151 -1.29 36.98 -74.68
C LEU A 151 -0.62 36.44 -75.93
N PHE A 152 0.24 35.45 -75.75
CA PHE A 152 0.82 34.67 -76.83
C PHE A 152 0.06 33.35 -76.92
N ILE A 153 -0.37 33.00 -78.13
CA ILE A 153 -1.06 31.75 -78.39
C ILE A 153 -0.17 30.91 -79.30
N GLU A 154 0.11 29.68 -78.86
CA GLU A 154 0.83 28.66 -79.61
C GLU A 154 -0.18 27.60 -80.04
N ILE A 155 -0.13 27.20 -81.30
CA ILE A 155 -0.99 26.15 -81.85
C ILE A 155 -0.16 24.89 -82.00
N ALA A 156 -0.46 23.89 -81.19
CA ALA A 156 0.23 22.60 -81.22
C ALA A 156 -0.49 21.62 -82.16
N ASN A 157 0.11 21.30 -83.31
CA ASN A 157 -0.46 20.31 -84.23
C ASN A 157 0.18 18.92 -84.13
N THR A 158 1.51 18.78 -84.12
CA THR A 158 2.16 17.46 -83.96
C THR A 158 2.96 17.37 -82.67
N HIS A 159 3.55 18.48 -82.25
CA HIS A 159 4.35 18.58 -81.05
C HIS A 159 3.88 19.76 -80.20
N PRO A 160 3.85 19.64 -78.86
CA PRO A 160 3.63 20.77 -77.98
C PRO A 160 4.80 21.76 -78.05
N CYS A 161 4.61 22.95 -77.49
CA CYS A 161 5.63 23.98 -77.37
C CYS A 161 6.88 23.42 -76.67
N PRO A 162 8.07 23.53 -77.29
CA PRO A 162 9.28 22.92 -76.75
C PRO A 162 9.73 23.63 -75.45
N PRO A 163 10.33 22.92 -74.48
CA PRO A 163 10.73 23.49 -73.18
C PRO A 163 11.60 24.74 -73.27
N GLU A 164 12.56 24.80 -74.21
CA GLU A 164 13.42 25.97 -74.43
C GLU A 164 12.63 27.23 -74.82
N LYS A 165 11.55 27.06 -75.61
CA LYS A 165 10.66 28.16 -76.00
C LYS A 165 9.81 28.58 -74.81
N ILE A 166 9.32 27.61 -74.02
CA ILE A 166 8.56 27.87 -72.78
C ILE A 166 9.38 28.72 -71.81
N GLU A 167 10.66 28.40 -71.57
CA GLU A 167 11.53 29.17 -70.67
C GLU A 167 11.72 30.63 -71.13
N LYS A 168 11.93 30.84 -72.44
CA LYS A 168 12.03 32.20 -73.01
C LYS A 168 10.72 32.97 -72.87
N LEU A 169 9.59 32.32 -73.13
CA LEU A 169 8.27 32.90 -72.98
C LEU A 169 7.95 33.24 -71.52
N ASP A 170 8.36 32.38 -70.59
CA ASP A 170 8.24 32.56 -69.14
C ASP A 170 9.00 33.80 -68.65
N ALA A 171 10.24 33.98 -69.12
CA ALA A 171 11.09 35.12 -68.80
C ALA A 171 10.52 36.47 -69.29
N MET A 172 9.64 36.45 -70.30
CA MET A 172 8.98 37.66 -70.82
C MET A 172 7.78 38.10 -69.97
N GLY A 173 7.31 37.28 -69.03
CA GLY A 173 6.19 37.61 -68.14
C GLY A 173 4.85 37.79 -68.86
N VAL A 174 4.67 37.17 -70.03
CA VAL A 174 3.48 37.27 -70.89
C VAL A 174 2.55 36.08 -70.70
N GLU A 175 1.24 36.24 -70.84
CA GLU A 175 0.34 35.08 -70.79
C GLU A 175 0.60 34.18 -72.00
N VAL A 176 0.66 32.86 -71.80
CA VAL A 176 0.94 31.90 -72.88
C VAL A 176 -0.12 30.81 -72.87
N LEU A 177 -0.92 30.77 -73.93
CA LEU A 177 -1.93 29.76 -74.16
C LEU A 177 -1.46 28.82 -75.27
N GLU A 178 -1.46 27.52 -75.00
CA GLU A 178 -1.30 26.50 -76.02
C GLU A 178 -2.66 25.90 -76.38
N ILE A 179 -2.96 25.82 -77.66
CA ILE A 179 -4.17 25.17 -78.20
C ILE A 179 -3.73 23.97 -79.03
N THR A 180 -4.10 22.77 -78.61
CA THR A 180 -3.77 21.53 -79.31
C THR A 180 -4.84 21.21 -80.35
N VAL A 181 -4.45 21.24 -81.63
CA VAL A 181 -5.39 21.07 -82.75
C VAL A 181 -5.26 19.71 -83.45
N SER A 182 -4.21 18.94 -83.14
CA SER A 182 -3.81 17.69 -83.80
C SER A 182 -4.92 16.72 -84.22
N ARG A 183 -5.97 16.61 -83.40
CA ARG A 183 -7.09 15.65 -83.55
C ARG A 183 -8.22 16.12 -84.46
N TYR A 184 -8.21 17.36 -84.92
CA TYR A 184 -9.35 17.98 -85.61
C TYR A 184 -9.20 18.07 -87.14
N GLN A 185 -8.24 17.36 -87.72
CA GLN A 185 -7.93 17.43 -89.17
C GLN A 185 -9.07 16.92 -90.07
N SER A 186 -9.87 15.96 -89.57
CA SER A 186 -10.99 15.36 -90.29
C SER A 186 -12.34 16.04 -90.03
N HIS A 187 -12.37 17.16 -89.30
CA HIS A 187 -13.61 17.89 -89.04
C HIS A 187 -14.02 18.78 -90.23
N PRO A 188 -15.33 18.98 -90.46
CA PRO A 188 -15.85 19.93 -91.44
C PRO A 188 -15.38 21.36 -91.17
N LEU A 189 -15.07 22.12 -92.23
CA LEU A 189 -14.52 23.48 -92.12
C LEU A 189 -15.42 24.46 -91.35
N ASP A 190 -16.74 24.29 -91.44
CA ASP A 190 -17.75 25.10 -90.77
C ASP A 190 -17.86 24.82 -89.26
N GLU A 191 -17.35 23.69 -88.79
CA GLU A 191 -17.33 23.31 -87.36
C GLU A 191 -16.02 23.73 -86.68
N LEU A 192 -14.98 24.13 -87.44
CA LEU A 192 -13.66 24.44 -86.88
C LEU A 192 -13.62 25.74 -86.07
N ASP A 193 -14.47 26.71 -86.37
CA ASP A 193 -14.47 28.01 -85.68
C ASP A 193 -14.71 27.77 -84.17
N ASP A 194 -15.78 27.07 -83.80
CA ASP A 194 -16.09 26.75 -82.38
C ASP A 194 -15.06 25.81 -81.75
N ILE A 195 -14.51 24.88 -82.55
CA ILE A 195 -13.48 23.95 -82.07
C ILE A 195 -12.23 24.71 -81.66
N ILE A 196 -11.69 25.57 -82.52
CA ILE A 196 -10.46 26.31 -82.24
C ILE A 196 -10.68 27.32 -81.11
N LEU A 197 -11.82 28.01 -81.11
CA LEU A 197 -12.10 29.06 -80.13
C LEU A 197 -12.37 28.51 -78.72
N ASP A 198 -13.08 27.38 -78.59
CA ASP A 198 -13.70 26.96 -77.32
C ASP A 198 -13.50 25.48 -76.93
N ILE A 199 -13.41 24.54 -77.88
CA ILE A 199 -13.44 23.09 -77.56
C ILE A 199 -12.05 22.46 -77.52
N ALA A 200 -11.14 22.87 -78.41
CA ALA A 200 -9.83 22.25 -78.57
C ALA A 200 -9.07 22.27 -77.23
N PRO A 201 -8.38 21.16 -76.86
CA PRO A 201 -7.63 21.07 -75.62
C PRO A 201 -6.66 22.23 -75.52
N ARG A 202 -6.73 22.94 -74.40
CA ARG A 202 -5.98 24.15 -74.18
C ARG A 202 -5.29 24.12 -72.84
N LYS A 203 -4.05 24.60 -72.82
CA LYS A 203 -3.22 24.64 -71.63
C LYS A 203 -2.65 26.03 -71.49
N LEU A 204 -2.84 26.62 -70.32
CA LEU A 204 -2.13 27.82 -69.96
C LEU A 204 -0.71 27.40 -69.56
N ILE A 205 0.28 27.69 -70.41
CA ILE A 205 1.69 27.35 -70.19
C ILE A 205 2.27 28.31 -69.14
N HIS A 206 1.98 29.59 -69.29
CA HIS A 206 2.42 30.62 -68.37
C HIS A 206 1.28 31.58 -68.06
N SER A 207 1.17 31.95 -66.77
CA SER A 207 0.25 32.98 -66.31
C SER A 207 0.80 33.78 -65.16
N ALA A 208 0.80 35.10 -65.32
CA ALA A 208 1.20 36.04 -64.28
C ALA A 208 0.23 35.97 -63.10
N GLU A 209 -1.07 35.77 -63.35
CA GLU A 209 -2.09 35.60 -62.28
C GLU A 209 -1.82 34.36 -61.43
N VAL A 210 -1.55 33.21 -62.06
CA VAL A 210 -1.26 31.95 -61.35
C VAL A 210 0.03 32.08 -60.53
N LYS A 211 1.09 32.64 -61.12
CA LYS A 211 2.36 32.88 -60.41
C LYS A 211 2.19 33.82 -59.23
N ALA A 212 1.44 34.91 -59.39
CA ALA A 212 1.20 35.87 -58.31
C ALA A 212 0.43 35.23 -57.15
N MET A 213 -0.62 34.45 -57.44
CA MET A 213 -1.37 33.73 -56.41
C MET A 213 -0.51 32.68 -55.70
N ALA A 214 0.30 31.92 -56.44
CA ALA A 214 1.23 30.95 -55.87
C ALA A 214 2.29 31.62 -54.97
N ALA A 215 2.82 32.77 -55.37
CA ALA A 215 3.77 33.55 -54.58
C ALA A 215 3.15 34.07 -53.28
N ASN A 216 1.91 34.59 -53.32
CA ASN A 216 1.19 35.03 -52.12
C ASN A 216 0.96 33.87 -51.14
N ILE A 217 0.56 32.69 -51.63
CA ILE A 217 0.37 31.49 -50.80
C ILE A 217 1.70 31.01 -50.20
N ALA A 218 2.80 31.06 -50.98
CA ALA A 218 4.12 30.69 -50.50
C ALA A 218 4.62 31.66 -49.41
N GLU A 219 4.41 32.95 -49.59
CA GLU A 219 4.74 33.97 -48.59
C GLU A 219 3.90 33.77 -47.31
N GLU A 220 2.59 33.54 -47.44
CA GLU A 220 1.72 33.26 -46.29
C GLU A 220 2.15 31.99 -45.55
N ARG A 221 2.53 30.92 -46.27
CA ARG A 221 3.09 29.70 -45.67
C ARG A 221 4.36 30.01 -44.89
N HIS A 222 5.29 30.76 -45.49
CA HIS A 222 6.53 31.15 -44.84
C HIS A 222 6.28 32.00 -43.59
N GLN A 223 5.30 32.91 -43.63
CA GLN A 223 4.88 33.70 -42.46
C GLN A 223 4.27 32.82 -41.37
N GLN A 224 3.40 31.86 -41.70
CA GLN A 224 2.81 30.93 -40.73
C GLN A 224 3.86 30.02 -40.09
N GLU A 225 4.81 29.50 -40.88
CA GLU A 225 5.94 28.71 -40.38
C GLU A 225 6.86 29.55 -39.50
N GLY A 226 7.20 30.76 -39.93
CA GLY A 226 7.99 31.72 -39.16
C GLY A 226 7.33 32.10 -37.83
N ALA A 227 6.02 32.38 -37.83
CA ALA A 227 5.27 32.66 -36.62
C ALA A 227 5.22 31.45 -35.67
N LYS A 228 5.04 30.24 -36.20
CA LYS A 228 5.06 29.00 -35.41
C LYS A 228 6.43 28.77 -34.76
N ILE A 229 7.52 29.00 -35.49
CA ILE A 229 8.89 28.90 -34.97
C ILE A 229 9.15 30.01 -33.93
N ALA A 230 8.69 31.23 -34.17
CA ALA A 230 8.85 32.36 -33.25
C ALA A 230 8.14 32.10 -31.92
N GLU A 231 6.90 31.62 -31.94
CA GLU A 231 6.18 31.24 -30.72
C GLU A 231 6.88 30.08 -30.01
N ALA A 232 7.35 29.07 -30.75
CA ALA A 232 8.12 27.98 -30.15
C ALA A 232 9.40 28.48 -29.44
N LYS A 233 10.16 29.38 -30.07
CA LYS A 233 11.34 30.01 -29.45
C LYS A 233 10.97 30.80 -28.20
N ARG A 234 9.82 31.51 -28.20
CA ARG A 234 9.30 32.20 -27.01
C ARG A 234 8.99 31.23 -25.88
N LEU A 235 8.33 30.11 -26.17
CA LEU A 235 8.05 29.06 -25.18
C LEU A 235 9.32 28.42 -24.63
N VAL A 236 10.33 28.18 -25.49
CA VAL A 236 11.65 27.66 -25.07
C VAL A 236 12.38 28.66 -24.17
N ALA A 237 12.33 29.96 -24.47
CA ALA A 237 12.91 30.98 -23.60
C ALA A 237 12.27 30.97 -22.20
N ILE A 238 10.93 30.87 -22.13
CA ILE A 238 10.20 30.74 -20.87
C ILE A 238 10.55 29.43 -20.16
N TYR A 239 10.72 28.34 -20.89
CA TYR A 239 11.14 27.04 -20.34
C TYR A 239 12.51 27.11 -19.66
N ARG A 240 13.47 27.77 -20.33
CA ARG A 240 14.85 27.97 -19.84
C ARG A 240 15.01 29.10 -18.83
N ASP A 241 13.98 29.92 -18.64
CA ASP A 241 13.99 30.99 -17.65
C ASP A 241 14.21 30.42 -16.23
N PRO A 242 15.26 30.86 -15.51
CA PRO A 242 15.57 30.41 -14.15
C PRO A 242 14.65 31.00 -13.09
N GLU A 243 13.53 31.65 -13.44
CA GLU A 243 12.47 32.07 -12.50
C GLU A 243 11.91 30.87 -11.71
N ILE A 244 12.67 30.48 -10.68
CA ILE A 244 12.47 29.31 -9.85
C ILE A 244 12.39 29.78 -8.39
N TRP A 245 11.31 29.38 -7.74
CA TRP A 245 11.00 29.65 -6.37
C TRP A 245 11.21 28.41 -5.50
N ASN A 246 11.84 28.60 -4.35
CA ASN A 246 11.98 27.57 -3.33
C ASN A 246 10.66 27.40 -2.53
N HIS A 247 9.90 26.34 -2.81
CA HIS A 247 8.67 26.06 -2.07
C HIS A 247 8.94 25.33 -0.74
N THR A 248 8.77 26.03 0.39
CA THR A 248 9.16 25.55 1.73
C THR A 248 8.61 24.18 2.11
N LYS A 249 7.33 23.89 1.84
CA LYS A 249 6.76 22.55 2.17
C LYS A 249 7.31 21.44 1.28
N ALA A 250 7.65 21.77 0.03
CA ALA A 250 8.20 20.79 -0.90
C ALA A 250 9.69 20.56 -0.61
N GLN A 251 10.41 21.59 -0.12
CA GLN A 251 11.77 21.43 0.39
C GLN A 251 11.83 20.43 1.55
N LYS A 252 10.87 20.46 2.49
CA LYS A 252 10.80 19.45 3.56
C LYS A 252 10.69 18.02 3.01
N LEU A 253 9.87 17.81 1.97
CA LEU A 253 9.76 16.50 1.33
C LEU A 253 11.08 16.06 0.66
N VAL A 254 11.84 17.01 0.10
CA VAL A 254 13.19 16.74 -0.42
C VAL A 254 14.10 16.31 0.72
N ASP A 255 14.15 17.07 1.80
CA ASP A 255 15.01 16.81 2.96
C ASP A 255 14.68 15.44 3.59
N ASP A 256 13.40 15.10 3.71
CA ASP A 256 12.92 13.81 4.20
C ASP A 256 13.41 12.65 3.30
N LEU A 257 13.26 12.78 1.97
CA LEU A 257 13.73 11.75 1.03
C LEU A 257 15.26 11.62 1.02
N VAL A 258 16.00 12.73 1.15
CA VAL A 258 17.47 12.72 1.28
C VAL A 258 17.88 12.00 2.56
N GLN A 259 17.24 12.27 3.69
CA GLN A 259 17.49 11.60 4.97
C GLN A 259 17.17 10.10 4.92
N LEU A 260 16.23 9.69 4.07
CA LEU A 260 15.91 8.28 3.82
C LEU A 260 16.84 7.61 2.79
N GLY A 261 17.85 8.31 2.28
CA GLY A 261 18.78 7.77 1.28
C GLY A 261 18.14 7.57 -0.10
N LEU A 262 17.14 8.39 -0.45
CA LEU A 262 16.36 8.31 -1.69
C LEU A 262 16.65 9.47 -2.66
N SER A 263 17.76 10.18 -2.45
CA SER A 263 18.19 11.29 -3.31
C SER A 263 18.42 10.88 -4.76
N GLU A 264 18.73 9.61 -5.03
CA GLU A 264 18.89 9.05 -6.39
C GLU A 264 17.63 9.18 -7.25
N PHE A 265 16.45 9.26 -6.63
CA PHE A 265 15.18 9.44 -7.32
C PHE A 265 14.84 10.90 -7.58
N LEU A 266 15.64 11.85 -7.06
CA LEU A 266 15.44 13.28 -7.24
C LEU A 266 16.49 13.86 -8.21
N ASP A 267 16.08 14.89 -8.94
CA ASP A 267 16.97 15.69 -9.78
C ASP A 267 17.56 16.83 -8.95
N MET A 268 18.77 16.60 -8.46
CA MET A 268 19.51 17.51 -7.57
C MET A 268 20.25 18.62 -8.33
N ASP A 269 20.17 18.64 -9.67
CA ASP A 269 20.77 19.67 -10.51
C ASP A 269 19.80 20.84 -10.70
N ASP A 270 20.02 21.89 -9.93
CA ASP A 270 19.18 23.08 -9.89
C ASP A 270 19.30 23.95 -11.15
N ASN A 271 20.29 23.71 -12.00
CA ASN A 271 20.50 24.47 -13.22
C ASN A 271 19.70 23.92 -14.40
N ARG A 272 19.02 22.79 -14.24
CA ARG A 272 18.21 22.21 -15.31
C ARG A 272 16.94 23.00 -15.54
N PRO A 273 16.61 23.33 -16.80
CA PRO A 273 15.37 24.03 -17.11
C PRO A 273 14.15 23.19 -16.73
N SER A 274 13.03 23.86 -16.49
CA SER A 274 11.83 23.23 -15.96
C SER A 274 10.59 23.99 -16.46
N ALA A 275 9.55 23.23 -16.77
CA ALA A 275 8.22 23.77 -17.05
C ALA A 275 7.50 24.30 -15.79
N PHE A 276 8.10 24.12 -14.62
CA PHE A 276 7.60 24.56 -13.32
C PHE A 276 8.44 25.71 -12.75
N ILE A 277 7.79 26.59 -11.99
CA ILE A 277 8.43 27.68 -11.23
C ILE A 277 9.03 27.20 -9.91
N VAL A 278 9.12 25.89 -9.67
CA VAL A 278 9.75 25.29 -8.48
C VAL A 278 10.85 24.33 -8.91
N TYR A 279 11.86 24.12 -8.06
CA TYR A 279 12.98 23.25 -8.38
C TYR A 279 12.54 21.83 -8.74
N ARG A 280 13.29 21.17 -9.63
CA ARG A 280 12.96 19.82 -10.12
C ARG A 280 12.83 18.82 -8.97
N ARG A 281 13.80 18.78 -8.06
CA ARG A 281 13.72 17.99 -6.82
C ARG A 281 12.42 18.21 -6.03
N GLN A 282 11.86 19.42 -6.00
CA GLN A 282 10.70 19.75 -5.17
C GLN A 282 9.40 19.17 -5.73
N TRP A 283 9.14 19.36 -7.01
CA TRP A 283 7.94 18.76 -7.61
C TRP A 283 8.07 17.24 -7.76
N GLN A 284 9.30 16.73 -7.94
CA GLN A 284 9.56 15.29 -7.95
C GLN A 284 9.34 14.66 -6.57
N ALA A 285 9.79 15.30 -5.49
CA ALA A 285 9.52 14.88 -4.12
C ALA A 285 8.01 14.90 -3.80
N ALA A 286 7.29 15.92 -4.28
CA ALA A 286 5.83 16.00 -4.13
C ALA A 286 5.09 14.87 -4.87
N ILE A 287 5.56 14.49 -6.07
CA ILE A 287 5.04 13.29 -6.78
C ILE A 287 5.30 12.03 -5.97
N PHE A 288 6.54 11.86 -5.47
CA PHE A 288 6.97 10.69 -4.73
C PHE A 288 6.14 10.51 -3.44
N ASP A 289 6.02 11.57 -2.65
CA ASP A 289 5.19 11.59 -1.42
C ASP A 289 3.72 11.24 -1.71
N ARG A 290 3.16 11.80 -2.79
CA ARG A 290 1.77 11.52 -3.15
C ARG A 290 1.57 10.10 -3.66
N LEU A 291 2.53 9.52 -4.39
CA LEU A 291 2.50 8.12 -4.80
C LEU A 291 2.53 7.19 -3.60
N LEU A 292 3.37 7.48 -2.59
CA LEU A 292 3.43 6.70 -1.34
C LEU A 292 2.10 6.69 -0.59
N LYS A 293 1.38 7.82 -0.58
CA LYS A 293 0.10 7.98 0.13
C LYS A 293 -1.11 7.54 -0.70
N ALA A 294 -0.94 7.31 -2.00
CA ALA A 294 -2.04 7.02 -2.90
C ALA A 294 -2.60 5.61 -2.68
N LYS A 295 -3.92 5.51 -2.52
CA LYS A 295 -4.64 4.22 -2.49
C LYS A 295 -4.97 3.67 -3.88
N SER A 296 -4.69 4.43 -4.93
CA SER A 296 -5.00 4.06 -6.33
C SER A 296 -3.96 4.63 -7.29
N ALA A 297 -3.90 4.05 -8.49
CA ALA A 297 -2.91 4.45 -9.49
C ALA A 297 -3.09 5.92 -9.94
N LEU A 298 -2.00 6.65 -10.10
CA LEU A 298 -2.03 8.06 -10.51
C LEU A 298 -1.40 8.25 -11.88
N GLY A 299 -2.04 9.04 -12.76
CA GLY A 299 -1.45 9.46 -14.03
C GLY A 299 -0.84 10.86 -13.93
N ALA A 300 -0.04 11.24 -14.93
CA ALA A 300 0.61 12.56 -14.96
C ALA A 300 -0.38 13.73 -14.81
N MET A 301 -1.55 13.67 -15.44
CA MET A 301 -2.59 14.71 -15.31
C MET A 301 -3.06 14.93 -13.87
N ALA A 302 -3.15 13.88 -13.05
CA ALA A 302 -3.58 14.02 -11.67
C ALA A 302 -2.58 14.84 -10.84
N PHE A 303 -1.30 14.77 -11.16
CA PHE A 303 -0.26 15.62 -10.56
C PHE A 303 -0.34 17.04 -11.08
N ILE A 304 -0.50 17.22 -12.40
CA ILE A 304 -0.66 18.56 -13.00
C ILE A 304 -1.84 19.30 -12.39
N GLU A 305 -3.01 18.66 -12.28
CA GLU A 305 -4.18 19.27 -11.63
C GLU A 305 -3.92 19.71 -10.18
N SER A 306 -3.10 18.96 -9.45
CA SER A 306 -2.71 19.32 -8.08
C SER A 306 -1.70 20.45 -8.05
N PHE A 307 -0.74 20.46 -8.97
CA PHE A 307 0.29 21.49 -9.08
C PHE A 307 -0.28 22.82 -9.56
N SER A 308 -1.29 22.80 -10.44
CA SER A 308 -2.00 23.99 -10.88
C SER A 308 -2.76 24.68 -9.75
N LYS A 309 -3.18 23.96 -8.69
CA LYS A 309 -3.80 24.61 -7.50
C LYS A 309 -2.82 25.46 -6.71
N GLY A 310 -1.52 25.22 -6.87
CA GLY A 310 -0.45 26.00 -6.25
C GLY A 310 0.30 26.88 -7.25
N ASP A 311 -0.21 27.02 -8.48
CA ASP A 311 0.41 27.80 -9.56
C ASP A 311 1.87 27.39 -9.87
N TRP A 312 2.21 26.11 -9.70
CA TRP A 312 3.57 25.61 -9.97
C TRP A 312 3.95 25.53 -11.45
N PRO A 313 3.08 25.13 -12.39
CA PRO A 313 3.42 25.17 -13.80
C PRO A 313 3.58 26.63 -14.26
N LYS A 314 4.61 26.92 -15.05
CA LYS A 314 4.74 28.23 -15.72
C LYS A 314 3.48 28.46 -16.56
N SER A 315 2.74 29.53 -16.28
CA SER A 315 1.37 29.76 -16.78
C SER A 315 1.25 29.67 -18.30
N VAL A 316 2.24 30.22 -19.02
CA VAL A 316 2.29 30.17 -20.49
C VAL A 316 2.50 28.75 -21.02
N LEU A 317 3.27 27.92 -20.29
CA LEU A 317 3.57 26.53 -20.68
C LEU A 317 2.45 25.57 -20.28
N ALA A 318 1.65 25.90 -19.26
CA ALA A 318 0.63 25.04 -18.67
C ALA A 318 -0.39 24.47 -19.69
N TYR A 319 -0.71 25.23 -20.73
CA TYR A 319 -1.68 24.85 -21.75
C TYR A 319 -1.05 24.25 -23.03
N THR A 320 0.25 23.98 -23.02
CA THR A 320 0.97 23.42 -24.18
C THR A 320 0.56 21.96 -24.40
N LYS A 321 -0.16 21.70 -25.49
CA LYS A 321 -0.55 20.34 -25.89
C LYS A 321 0.67 19.47 -26.19
N SER A 322 0.61 18.17 -25.86
CA SER A 322 1.71 17.21 -26.10
C SER A 322 2.15 17.11 -27.57
N GLU A 323 1.24 17.29 -28.53
CA GLU A 323 1.61 17.32 -29.95
C GLU A 323 2.51 18.52 -30.27
N HIS A 324 2.14 19.71 -29.79
CA HIS A 324 2.93 20.91 -29.99
C HIS A 324 4.27 20.82 -29.24
N SER A 325 4.27 20.31 -28.00
CA SER A 325 5.51 20.10 -27.24
C SER A 325 6.48 19.16 -27.96
N ARG A 326 5.99 18.05 -28.53
CA ARG A 326 6.83 17.12 -29.32
C ARG A 326 7.33 17.75 -30.61
N TRP A 327 6.51 18.58 -31.25
CA TRP A 327 6.95 19.33 -32.43
C TRP A 327 8.06 20.33 -32.08
N ILE A 328 7.94 21.09 -30.98
CA ILE A 328 9.00 22.00 -30.49
C ILE A 328 10.28 21.21 -30.20
N ALA A 329 10.16 20.08 -29.49
CA ALA A 329 11.29 19.22 -29.18
C ALA A 329 12.03 18.72 -30.43
N ALA A 330 11.29 18.35 -31.48
CA ALA A 330 11.88 17.83 -32.71
C ALA A 330 12.44 18.90 -33.66
N ASN A 331 11.98 20.15 -33.57
CA ASN A 331 12.28 21.18 -34.59
C ASN A 331 13.02 22.42 -34.04
N VAL A 332 13.03 22.64 -32.72
CA VAL A 332 13.54 23.89 -32.12
C VAL A 332 14.50 23.62 -30.97
N ASP A 333 14.12 22.81 -29.97
CA ASP A 333 14.95 22.55 -28.78
C ASP A 333 14.63 21.17 -28.19
N GLU A 334 15.56 20.22 -28.28
CA GLU A 334 15.36 18.82 -27.90
C GLU A 334 14.99 18.58 -26.43
N ASP A 335 15.35 19.51 -25.53
CA ASP A 335 15.09 19.37 -24.11
C ASP A 335 13.66 19.77 -23.74
N PHE A 336 13.02 20.59 -24.57
CA PHE A 336 11.74 21.22 -24.28
C PHE A 336 10.64 20.19 -23.96
N LYS A 337 10.01 20.36 -22.80
CA LYS A 337 8.88 19.53 -22.35
C LYS A 337 7.79 20.42 -21.77
N SER A 338 6.54 20.14 -22.12
CA SER A 338 5.40 20.69 -21.38
C SER A 338 5.38 20.13 -19.95
N PRO A 339 4.64 20.76 -19.02
CA PRO A 339 4.51 20.23 -17.65
C PRO A 339 4.08 18.76 -17.61
N TYR A 340 3.14 18.37 -18.48
CA TYR A 340 2.69 16.98 -18.59
C TYR A 340 3.83 16.04 -19.01
N GLU A 341 4.59 16.40 -20.06
CA GLU A 341 5.69 15.58 -20.57
C GLU A 341 6.83 15.46 -19.54
N GLU A 342 7.11 16.49 -18.75
CA GLU A 342 8.09 16.42 -17.66
C GLU A 342 7.69 15.46 -16.55
N VAL A 343 6.45 15.56 -16.07
CA VAL A 343 5.92 14.66 -15.05
C VAL A 343 5.87 13.23 -15.58
N TYR A 344 5.44 13.04 -16.82
CA TYR A 344 5.38 11.72 -17.44
C TYR A 344 6.77 11.11 -17.64
N ALA A 345 7.76 11.91 -18.06
CA ALA A 345 9.15 11.47 -18.17
C ALA A 345 9.72 11.06 -16.81
N TYR A 346 9.42 11.81 -15.75
CA TYR A 346 9.83 11.44 -14.39
C TYR A 346 9.21 10.14 -13.90
N LEU A 347 7.89 9.96 -14.09
CA LEU A 347 7.21 8.71 -13.74
C LEU A 347 7.77 7.51 -14.52
N THR A 348 8.11 7.72 -15.79
CA THR A 348 8.79 6.71 -16.63
C THR A 348 10.18 6.36 -16.08
N ARG A 349 10.95 7.35 -15.61
CA ARG A 349 12.24 7.12 -14.95
C ARG A 349 12.08 6.30 -13.66
N LEU A 350 11.10 6.64 -12.81
CA LEU A 350 10.80 5.85 -11.62
C LEU A 350 10.41 4.41 -11.96
N ARG A 351 9.66 4.21 -13.06
CA ARG A 351 9.29 2.87 -13.54
C ARG A 351 10.52 2.07 -13.96
N GLN A 352 11.44 2.69 -14.70
CA GLN A 352 12.70 2.07 -15.11
C GLN A 352 13.59 1.71 -13.91
N ALA A 353 13.52 2.50 -12.84
CA ALA A 353 14.23 2.26 -11.60
C ALA A 353 13.52 1.26 -10.65
N GLY A 354 12.39 0.67 -11.05
CA GLY A 354 11.62 -0.28 -10.23
C GLY A 354 10.87 0.35 -9.04
N VAL A 355 10.82 1.68 -8.94
CA VAL A 355 10.15 2.41 -7.85
C VAL A 355 8.63 2.37 -8.02
N VAL A 356 8.16 2.41 -9.25
CA VAL A 356 6.73 2.31 -9.58
C VAL A 356 6.51 1.28 -10.67
N TYR A 357 5.30 0.75 -10.77
CA TYR A 357 4.87 -0.02 -11.93
C TYR A 357 3.73 0.70 -12.65
N GLU A 358 3.66 0.51 -13.96
CA GLU A 358 2.63 1.12 -14.82
C GLU A 358 1.44 0.16 -14.97
N VAL A 359 0.23 0.70 -14.83
CA VAL A 359 -1.04 0.02 -15.07
C VAL A 359 -1.74 0.63 -16.28
N PRO A 360 -2.76 -0.04 -16.86
CA PRO A 360 -3.46 0.45 -18.05
C PRO A 360 -3.92 1.91 -17.93
N GLY A 361 -3.78 2.66 -19.03
CA GLY A 361 -4.12 4.07 -19.08
C GLY A 361 -3.01 5.03 -18.63
N LYS A 362 -1.73 4.61 -18.69
CA LYS A 362 -0.57 5.45 -18.33
C LYS A 362 -0.64 5.95 -16.87
N ARG A 363 -1.01 5.05 -15.97
CA ARG A 363 -1.11 5.33 -14.52
C ARG A 363 -0.05 4.53 -13.78
N PHE A 364 0.41 5.05 -12.65
CA PHE A 364 1.53 4.50 -11.89
C PHE A 364 1.12 4.22 -10.46
N VAL A 365 1.65 3.13 -9.91
CA VAL A 365 1.48 2.72 -8.50
C VAL A 365 2.86 2.50 -7.90
N MET A 366 3.02 2.86 -6.62
CA MET A 366 4.26 2.62 -5.89
C MET A 366 4.54 1.13 -5.76
N GLY A 367 5.79 0.73 -6.01
CA GLY A 367 6.24 -0.65 -5.82
C GLY A 367 6.25 -1.04 -4.34
N HIS A 368 6.05 -2.32 -4.07
CA HIS A 368 6.12 -2.83 -2.69
C HIS A 368 7.54 -2.74 -2.13
N ASP A 369 8.55 -3.09 -2.93
CA ASP A 369 9.95 -3.13 -2.48
C ASP A 369 10.47 -1.77 -2.01
N ILE A 370 10.11 -0.69 -2.72
CA ILE A 370 10.49 0.66 -2.32
C ILE A 370 9.77 1.09 -1.04
N GLN A 371 8.53 0.64 -0.84
CA GLN A 371 7.79 0.91 0.39
C GLN A 371 8.44 0.20 1.58
N VAL A 372 8.81 -1.07 1.44
CA VAL A 372 9.57 -1.82 2.45
C VAL A 372 10.92 -1.15 2.73
N ARG A 373 11.64 -0.67 1.70
CA ARG A 373 12.90 0.07 1.87
C ARG A 373 12.71 1.36 2.67
N ILE A 374 11.64 2.11 2.40
CA ILE A 374 11.29 3.34 3.15
C ILE A 374 10.96 3.00 4.61
N ASP A 375 10.09 2.03 4.83
CA ASP A 375 9.68 1.63 6.18
C ASP A 375 10.89 1.17 6.99
N THR A 376 11.78 0.38 6.38
CA THR A 376 13.03 -0.07 7.01
C THR A 376 13.95 1.11 7.35
N ALA A 377 14.11 2.08 6.44
CA ALA A 377 14.92 3.27 6.70
C ALA A 377 14.34 4.15 7.82
N ILE A 378 13.00 4.28 7.89
CA ILE A 378 12.32 4.96 9.00
C ILE A 378 12.57 4.21 10.31
N GLN A 379 12.43 2.89 10.34
CA GLN A 379 12.68 2.09 11.54
C GLN A 379 14.13 2.23 12.03
N LYS A 380 15.12 2.11 11.13
CA LYS A 380 16.54 2.30 11.45
C LYS A 380 16.81 3.70 12.01
N ARG A 381 16.18 4.74 11.45
CA ARG A 381 16.32 6.11 11.96
C ARG A 381 15.70 6.31 13.35
N MET A 382 14.58 5.66 13.62
CA MET A 382 13.91 5.73 14.92
C MET A 382 14.52 4.81 15.98
N LEU A 383 15.40 3.89 15.57
CA LEU A 383 16.01 2.89 16.45
C LEU A 383 16.75 3.53 17.65
N PRO A 384 17.63 4.54 17.48
CA PRO A 384 18.37 5.11 18.61
C PRO A 384 17.51 5.81 19.65
N GLU A 385 16.48 6.54 19.20
CA GLU A 385 15.55 7.20 20.11
C GLU A 385 14.71 6.17 20.89
N ARG A 386 14.25 5.11 20.21
CA ARG A 386 13.50 4.01 20.83
C ARG A 386 14.37 3.26 21.85
N GLN A 387 15.58 2.88 21.46
CA GLN A 387 16.53 2.16 22.31
C GLN A 387 16.93 3.01 23.54
N SER A 388 17.24 4.29 23.33
CA SER A 388 17.55 5.21 24.45
C SER A 388 16.40 5.31 25.45
N LYS A 389 15.17 5.47 24.95
CA LYS A 389 13.98 5.53 25.80
C LYS A 389 13.76 4.24 26.60
N GLN A 390 13.90 3.08 25.95
CA GLN A 390 13.73 1.78 26.61
C GLN A 390 14.79 1.57 27.70
N LEU A 391 16.06 1.82 27.38
CA LEU A 391 17.15 1.68 28.34
C LEU A 391 17.02 2.67 29.51
N ARG A 392 16.57 3.90 29.24
CA ARG A 392 16.28 4.90 30.29
C ARG A 392 15.18 4.43 31.24
N ILE A 393 14.12 3.81 30.73
CA ILE A 393 13.05 3.24 31.56
C ILE A 393 13.59 2.10 32.42
N ALA A 394 14.39 1.18 31.84
CA ALA A 394 14.98 0.07 32.58
C ALA A 394 15.91 0.57 33.71
N PHE A 395 16.80 1.52 33.38
CA PHE A 395 17.70 2.19 34.32
C PHE A 395 16.94 2.85 35.47
N GLN A 396 15.92 3.67 35.16
CA GLN A 396 15.08 4.31 36.18
C GLN A 396 14.30 3.28 37.01
N GLY A 397 13.90 2.15 36.42
CA GLY A 397 13.28 1.04 37.11
C GLY A 397 14.15 0.47 38.23
N VAL A 398 15.46 0.29 37.98
CA VAL A 398 16.42 -0.10 39.02
C VAL A 398 16.45 0.94 40.15
N GLY A 399 16.58 2.23 39.79
CA GLY A 399 16.68 3.31 40.78
C GLY A 399 15.44 3.45 41.65
N SER A 400 14.26 3.13 41.12
CA SER A 400 13.00 3.16 41.88
C SER A 400 12.91 2.12 43.00
N LEU A 401 13.74 1.07 42.95
CA LEU A 401 13.83 0.02 43.97
C LEU A 401 14.88 0.33 45.05
N MET A 402 15.69 1.37 44.84
CA MET A 402 16.74 1.79 45.77
C MET A 402 16.20 2.75 46.82
N LEU A 403 16.74 2.66 48.04
CA LEU A 403 16.53 3.62 49.11
C LEU A 403 17.65 4.69 49.09
N PRO A 404 17.43 5.88 49.68
CA PRO A 404 18.45 6.94 49.70
C PRO A 404 19.80 6.51 50.30
N GLU A 405 19.79 5.60 51.27
CA GLU A 405 20.98 5.04 51.91
C GLU A 405 21.82 4.13 50.99
N ASP A 406 21.25 3.64 49.90
CA ASP A 406 21.95 2.81 48.91
C ASP A 406 22.91 3.63 48.03
N GLY A 407 22.84 4.96 48.05
CA GLY A 407 23.72 5.87 47.30
C GLY A 407 23.16 6.36 45.96
N GLY A 408 22.00 5.85 45.54
CA GLY A 408 21.30 6.27 44.32
C GLY A 408 22.01 5.84 43.02
N LEU A 409 21.35 6.06 41.89
CA LEU A 409 21.93 5.82 40.58
C LEU A 409 22.79 7.00 40.10
N PRO A 410 23.83 6.75 39.28
CA PRO A 410 24.56 7.80 38.59
C PRO A 410 23.65 8.59 37.63
N ASP A 411 24.15 9.72 37.12
CA ASP A 411 23.48 10.42 36.03
C ASP A 411 23.38 9.50 34.80
N TYR A 412 22.19 9.46 34.17
CA TYR A 412 21.91 8.52 33.10
C TYR A 412 22.82 8.74 31.88
N ASP A 413 23.09 9.99 31.50
CA ASP A 413 23.87 10.27 30.30
C ASP A 413 25.36 9.97 30.54
N VAL A 414 25.86 10.21 31.76
CA VAL A 414 27.21 9.81 32.19
C VAL A 414 27.37 8.29 32.22
N TRP A 415 26.39 7.59 32.79
CA TRP A 415 26.37 6.13 32.84
C TRP A 415 26.31 5.51 31.45
N LEU A 416 25.40 5.98 30.59
CA LEU A 416 25.25 5.48 29.22
C LEU A 416 26.54 5.66 28.42
N LYS A 417 27.21 6.80 28.59
CA LYS A 417 28.52 7.04 27.96
C LYS A 417 29.57 6.03 28.45
N SER A 418 29.68 5.79 29.75
CA SER A 418 30.62 4.80 30.29
C SER A 418 30.33 3.38 29.78
N ARG A 419 29.05 3.02 29.58
CA ARG A 419 28.69 1.70 29.04
C ARG A 419 28.99 1.58 27.55
N ALA A 420 28.74 2.63 26.76
CA ALA A 420 29.18 2.65 25.37
C ALA A 420 30.71 2.46 25.25
N GLU A 421 31.50 3.16 26.08
CA GLU A 421 32.96 3.00 26.13
C GLU A 421 33.40 1.59 26.53
N HIS A 422 32.62 0.87 27.34
CA HIS A 422 32.92 -0.52 27.71
C HIS A 422 32.77 -1.50 26.55
N PHE A 423 31.85 -1.22 25.62
CA PHE A 423 31.68 -1.99 24.38
C PHE A 423 32.57 -1.46 23.24
N ASP A 424 33.51 -0.54 23.52
CA ASP A 424 34.34 0.15 22.52
C ASP A 424 33.51 0.93 21.45
N LEU A 425 32.33 1.42 21.83
CA LEU A 425 31.39 2.17 20.97
C LEU A 425 31.17 3.60 21.46
N SER A 426 30.74 4.49 20.55
CA SER A 426 30.08 5.74 20.96
C SER A 426 28.63 5.49 21.37
N VAL A 427 28.04 6.42 22.14
CA VAL A 427 26.62 6.33 22.51
C VAL A 427 25.71 6.26 21.28
N ALA A 428 26.06 6.96 20.19
CA ALA A 428 25.29 6.93 18.97
C ALA A 428 25.37 5.56 18.26
N GLU A 429 26.55 4.93 18.26
CA GLU A 429 26.76 3.60 17.69
C GLU A 429 26.06 2.54 18.52
N LEU A 430 26.21 2.56 19.85
CA LEU A 430 25.53 1.63 20.76
C LEU A 430 23.99 1.71 20.63
N LEU A 431 23.43 2.90 20.48
CA LEU A 431 21.97 3.06 20.31
C LEU A 431 21.49 2.78 18.87
N ALA A 432 22.40 2.73 17.91
CA ALA A 432 22.10 2.32 16.55
C ALA A 432 22.44 0.84 16.32
N ASP A 433 22.86 0.14 17.36
CA ASP A 433 23.42 -1.20 17.29
C ASP A 433 22.37 -2.24 16.86
N GLU A 434 22.76 -3.07 15.91
CA GLU A 434 22.04 -4.25 15.42
C GLU A 434 22.85 -5.53 15.68
N ASP A 435 24.08 -5.43 16.20
CA ASP A 435 25.03 -6.54 16.36
C ASP A 435 24.90 -7.24 17.74
N GLY A 436 24.18 -6.63 18.69
CA GLY A 436 23.69 -7.28 19.91
C GLY A 436 24.20 -6.68 21.23
N ASP A 437 25.16 -5.76 21.19
CA ASP A 437 25.74 -5.09 22.36
C ASP A 437 24.69 -4.28 23.13
N TYR A 438 23.75 -3.64 22.42
CA TYR A 438 22.61 -2.96 23.06
C TYR A 438 21.71 -3.95 23.82
N GLU A 439 21.42 -5.10 23.22
CA GLU A 439 20.57 -6.13 23.82
C GLU A 439 21.25 -6.72 25.07
N GLU A 440 22.56 -6.98 24.98
CA GLU A 440 23.36 -7.43 26.12
C GLU A 440 23.31 -6.41 27.27
N LEU A 441 23.53 -5.12 27.00
CA LEU A 441 23.44 -4.08 28.03
C LEU A 441 22.05 -4.00 28.66
N LEU A 442 21.00 -4.07 27.84
CA LEU A 442 19.62 -4.04 28.33
C LEU A 442 19.34 -5.24 29.24
N ASP A 443 19.77 -6.44 28.85
CA ASP A 443 19.61 -7.66 29.63
C ASP A 443 20.37 -7.59 30.96
N GLN A 444 21.59 -7.04 30.97
CA GLN A 444 22.34 -6.79 32.20
C GLN A 444 21.56 -5.87 33.16
N VAL A 445 20.99 -4.76 32.67
CA VAL A 445 20.20 -3.84 33.51
C VAL A 445 18.92 -4.52 34.04
N LEU A 446 18.26 -5.32 33.21
CA LEU A 446 17.06 -6.09 33.62
C LEU A 446 17.41 -7.18 34.64
N ALA A 447 18.54 -7.86 34.50
CA ALA A 447 19.02 -8.86 35.44
C ALA A 447 19.30 -8.24 36.83
N VAL A 448 19.94 -7.06 36.87
CA VAL A 448 20.14 -6.30 38.12
C VAL A 448 18.79 -5.98 38.76
N ARG A 449 17.81 -5.50 37.99
CA ARG A 449 16.48 -5.22 38.52
C ARG A 449 15.82 -6.48 39.10
N THR A 450 15.83 -7.59 38.37
CA THR A 450 15.24 -8.85 38.83
C THR A 450 15.91 -9.38 40.09
N MET A 451 17.23 -9.28 40.18
CA MET A 451 17.98 -9.62 41.41
C MET A 451 17.45 -8.79 42.60
N ILE A 452 17.32 -7.47 42.45
CA ILE A 452 16.83 -6.60 43.53
C ILE A 452 15.41 -7.02 43.98
N GLU A 453 14.51 -7.25 43.04
CA GLU A 453 13.13 -7.67 43.34
C GLU A 453 13.07 -9.01 44.08
N GLU A 454 13.93 -9.97 43.74
CA GLU A 454 13.99 -11.26 44.42
C GLU A 454 14.65 -11.16 45.80
N MET A 455 15.70 -10.34 45.96
CA MET A 455 16.31 -10.07 47.26
C MET A 455 15.34 -9.35 48.21
N GLN A 456 14.51 -8.42 47.71
CA GLN A 456 13.44 -7.79 48.49
C GLN A 456 12.39 -8.80 48.97
N ARG A 457 12.21 -9.92 48.26
CA ARG A 457 11.37 -11.07 48.67
C ARG A 457 12.10 -12.02 49.63
N LEU A 458 13.24 -11.61 50.17
CA LEU A 458 14.08 -12.36 51.11
C LEU A 458 14.62 -13.67 50.53
N LYS A 459 14.77 -13.76 49.20
CA LYS A 459 15.39 -14.93 48.56
C LYS A 459 16.90 -14.80 48.50
N GLY A 460 17.59 -15.93 48.55
CA GLY A 460 19.01 -16.01 48.22
C GLY A 460 19.21 -16.05 46.73
N VAL A 461 19.78 -14.99 46.18
CA VAL A 461 20.14 -14.85 44.78
C VAL A 461 21.60 -14.44 44.72
N ASP A 462 22.36 -15.11 43.88
CA ASP A 462 23.73 -14.71 43.58
C ASP A 462 23.70 -13.50 42.64
N PRO A 463 24.46 -12.43 42.95
CA PRO A 463 24.50 -11.27 42.09
C PRO A 463 25.04 -11.61 40.68
N PRO A 464 24.53 -10.99 39.60
CA PRO A 464 25.09 -11.16 38.26
C PRO A 464 26.58 -10.81 38.20
N ASP A 465 27.33 -11.50 37.34
CA ASP A 465 28.79 -11.28 37.17
C ASP A 465 29.13 -9.84 36.75
N GLU A 466 28.28 -9.23 35.94
CA GLU A 466 28.37 -7.82 35.51
C GLU A 466 27.11 -7.05 35.92
N MET A 467 27.30 -5.94 36.64
CA MET A 467 26.21 -5.12 37.18
C MET A 467 25.78 -3.97 36.24
N ALA A 468 26.04 -4.10 34.94
CA ALA A 468 25.90 -3.02 33.97
C ALA A 468 26.59 -1.71 34.43
N GLY A 469 27.72 -1.81 35.15
CA GLY A 469 28.42 -0.66 35.76
C GLY A 469 27.64 0.10 36.85
N LEU A 470 26.59 -0.48 37.45
CA LEU A 470 25.76 0.16 38.47
C LEU A 470 26.31 -0.08 39.90
N PRO A 471 26.25 0.92 40.80
CA PRO A 471 26.78 0.81 42.16
C PRO A 471 25.83 0.06 43.12
N MET A 472 25.77 -1.27 43.00
CA MET A 472 24.78 -2.09 43.72
C MET A 472 25.23 -2.62 45.09
N ASP A 473 26.50 -2.47 45.45
CA ASP A 473 27.09 -3.10 46.66
C ASP A 473 26.36 -2.75 47.95
N ARG A 474 26.00 -1.48 48.17
CA ARG A 474 25.32 -1.04 49.40
C ARG A 474 23.93 -1.64 49.52
N LEU A 475 23.18 -1.67 48.42
CA LEU A 475 21.85 -2.27 48.36
C LEU A 475 21.92 -3.77 48.62
N ILE A 476 22.84 -4.48 47.94
CA ILE A 476 23.02 -5.93 48.09
C ILE A 476 23.33 -6.27 49.55
N ASN A 477 24.26 -5.53 50.16
CA ASN A 477 24.60 -5.71 51.57
C ASN A 477 23.37 -5.47 52.46
N ARG A 478 22.65 -4.35 52.30
CA ARG A 478 21.48 -4.04 53.12
C ARG A 478 20.38 -5.10 53.01
N LEU A 479 20.03 -5.52 51.79
CA LEU A 479 19.02 -6.55 51.58
C LEU A 479 19.49 -7.93 52.09
N GLY A 480 20.78 -8.24 51.95
CA GLY A 480 21.40 -9.43 52.53
C GLY A 480 21.29 -9.46 54.05
N LEU A 481 21.61 -8.36 54.74
CA LEU A 481 21.43 -8.22 56.19
C LEU A 481 19.96 -8.38 56.59
N ALA A 482 19.04 -7.71 55.88
CA ALA A 482 17.60 -7.80 56.17
C ALA A 482 17.06 -9.24 56.05
N ARG A 483 17.61 -10.03 55.11
CA ARG A 483 17.30 -11.47 54.99
C ARG A 483 17.78 -12.26 56.20
N LEU A 484 19.05 -12.08 56.59
CA LEU A 484 19.62 -12.77 57.76
C LEU A 484 18.83 -12.42 59.04
N GLU A 485 18.50 -11.15 59.25
CA GLU A 485 17.67 -10.72 60.39
C GLU A 485 16.26 -11.31 60.35
N ALA A 486 15.69 -11.54 59.17
CA ALA A 486 14.39 -12.20 59.03
C ALA A 486 14.47 -13.70 59.32
N GLU A 487 15.53 -14.37 58.86
CA GLU A 487 15.82 -15.78 59.17
C GLU A 487 16.00 -15.97 60.68
N GLU A 488 16.81 -15.14 61.34
CA GLU A 488 17.00 -15.17 62.81
C GLU A 488 15.69 -14.93 63.56
N ARG A 489 14.86 -13.98 63.14
CA ARG A 489 13.53 -13.73 63.74
C ARG A 489 12.62 -14.94 63.59
N ALA A 490 12.58 -15.57 62.42
CA ALA A 490 11.77 -16.75 62.17
C ALA A 490 12.23 -17.95 63.02
N GLU A 491 13.54 -18.15 63.18
CA GLU A 491 14.09 -19.18 64.07
C GLU A 491 13.75 -18.90 65.53
N ALA A 492 13.93 -17.66 66.00
CA ALA A 492 13.57 -17.26 67.36
C ALA A 492 12.07 -17.47 67.64
N GLU A 493 11.19 -17.15 66.69
CA GLU A 493 9.75 -17.39 66.80
C GLU A 493 9.43 -18.89 66.86
N LEU A 494 10.09 -19.72 66.04
CA LEU A 494 9.94 -21.17 66.08
C LEU A 494 10.34 -21.75 67.45
N VAL A 495 11.47 -21.30 67.99
CA VAL A 495 11.95 -21.68 69.32
C VAL A 495 10.95 -21.24 70.40
N ALA A 496 10.45 -20.01 70.34
CA ALA A 496 9.45 -19.51 71.26
C ALA A 496 8.12 -20.29 71.16
N ARG A 497 7.69 -20.69 69.96
CA ARG A 497 6.51 -21.53 69.74
C ARG A 497 6.69 -22.91 70.38
N ARG A 498 7.81 -23.59 70.10
CA ARG A 498 8.13 -24.90 70.72
C ARG A 498 8.15 -24.79 72.25
N ARG A 499 8.74 -23.73 72.80
CA ARG A 499 8.75 -23.49 74.25
C ARG A 499 7.33 -23.34 74.81
N ARG A 500 6.45 -22.57 74.14
CA ARG A 500 5.04 -22.46 74.53
C ARG A 500 4.32 -23.80 74.51
N GLU A 501 4.45 -24.57 73.43
CA GLU A 501 3.86 -25.92 73.31
C GLU A 501 4.34 -26.85 74.43
N THR A 502 5.64 -26.82 74.79
CA THR A 502 6.15 -27.62 75.91
C THR A 502 5.59 -27.20 77.27
N ILE A 503 5.40 -25.89 77.50
CA ILE A 503 4.81 -25.38 78.73
C ILE A 503 3.32 -25.77 78.82
N GLU A 504 2.57 -25.60 77.73
CA GLU A 504 1.14 -25.96 77.66
C GLU A 504 0.92 -27.47 77.84
N THR A 505 1.73 -28.31 77.19
CA THR A 505 1.66 -29.76 77.36
C THR A 505 1.99 -30.20 78.78
N ALA A 506 3.02 -29.61 79.41
CA ALA A 506 3.35 -29.87 80.81
C ALA A 506 2.22 -29.41 81.76
N ALA A 507 1.62 -28.25 81.52
CA ALA A 507 0.47 -27.75 82.29
C ALA A 507 -0.75 -28.69 82.16
N ARG A 508 -1.05 -29.18 80.95
CA ARG A 508 -2.12 -30.16 80.72
C ARG A 508 -1.87 -31.47 81.46
N LEU A 509 -0.66 -32.03 81.37
CA LEU A 509 -0.32 -33.27 82.09
C LEU A 509 -0.44 -33.11 83.61
N LYS A 510 -0.05 -31.95 84.14
CA LYS A 510 -0.22 -31.62 85.56
C LYS A 510 -1.69 -31.52 85.96
N GLN A 511 -2.53 -30.89 85.14
CA GLN A 511 -3.98 -30.82 85.38
C GLN A 511 -4.62 -32.22 85.34
N GLU A 512 -4.29 -33.04 84.35
CA GLU A 512 -4.79 -34.41 84.26
C GLU A 512 -4.38 -35.26 85.48
N ALA A 513 -3.19 -35.05 86.04
CA ALA A 513 -2.75 -35.69 87.27
C ALA A 513 -3.57 -35.20 88.48
N ALA A 514 -3.80 -33.89 88.61
CA ALA A 514 -4.63 -33.33 89.67
C ALA A 514 -6.08 -33.84 89.59
N ASP A 515 -6.66 -33.92 88.39
CA ASP A 515 -8.02 -34.44 88.18
C ASP A 515 -8.13 -35.92 88.59
N ARG A 516 -7.07 -36.72 88.38
CA ARG A 516 -7.04 -38.11 88.85
C ARG A 516 -6.98 -38.20 90.37
N VAL A 517 -6.18 -37.36 91.03
CA VAL A 517 -6.14 -37.29 92.50
C VAL A 517 -7.51 -36.88 93.04
N HIS A 518 -8.13 -35.86 92.46
CA HIS A 518 -9.46 -35.42 92.86
C HIS A 518 -10.53 -36.52 92.74
N LYS A 519 -10.49 -37.31 91.66
CA LYS A 519 -11.39 -38.48 91.50
C LYS A 519 -11.15 -39.57 92.55
N ALA A 520 -9.91 -39.72 93.02
CA ALA A 520 -9.61 -40.63 94.12
C ALA A 520 -10.17 -40.10 95.45
N GLU A 521 -10.05 -38.80 95.71
CA GLU A 521 -10.64 -38.13 96.88
C GLU A 521 -12.17 -38.25 96.89
N GLU A 522 -12.83 -37.98 95.76
CA GLU A 522 -14.29 -38.10 95.64
C GLU A 522 -14.77 -39.53 95.91
N ALA A 523 -14.05 -40.55 95.40
CA ALA A 523 -14.37 -41.94 95.68
C ALA A 523 -14.20 -42.27 97.16
N ALA A 524 -13.15 -41.76 97.80
CA ALA A 524 -12.86 -42.01 99.21
C ALA A 524 -13.95 -41.45 100.14
N LEU A 525 -14.57 -40.32 99.79
CA LEU A 525 -15.59 -39.64 100.60
C LEU A 525 -16.77 -40.55 101.00
N PHE A 526 -17.07 -41.58 100.21
CA PHE A 526 -18.18 -42.49 100.48
C PHE A 526 -17.78 -43.70 101.34
N ASP A 527 -16.50 -44.05 101.34
CA ASP A 527 -16.03 -45.36 101.83
C ASP A 527 -15.11 -45.24 103.06
N VAL A 528 -14.52 -44.06 103.33
CA VAL A 528 -13.68 -43.79 104.52
C VAL A 528 -14.19 -42.58 105.32
N ASP A 529 -13.94 -42.58 106.64
CA ASP A 529 -14.40 -41.50 107.54
C ASP A 529 -13.47 -40.27 107.52
N ASP A 530 -12.17 -40.45 107.25
CA ASP A 530 -11.17 -39.38 107.08
C ASP A 530 -10.44 -39.54 105.75
N VAL A 531 -10.91 -38.78 104.75
CA VAL A 531 -10.36 -38.80 103.38
C VAL A 531 -8.94 -38.26 103.34
N ALA A 532 -8.63 -37.21 104.09
CA ALA A 532 -7.30 -36.58 104.08
C ALA A 532 -6.25 -37.56 104.64
N ALA A 533 -6.57 -38.18 105.78
CA ALA A 533 -5.71 -39.21 106.36
C ALA A 533 -5.53 -40.39 105.39
N PHE A 534 -6.59 -40.87 104.74
CA PHE A 534 -6.48 -41.95 103.75
C PHE A 534 -5.57 -41.57 102.58
N MET A 535 -5.80 -40.41 101.96
CA MET A 535 -5.08 -39.97 100.77
C MET A 535 -3.58 -39.72 101.00
N GLU A 536 -3.19 -39.41 102.24
CA GLU A 536 -1.81 -39.16 102.64
C GLU A 536 -1.14 -40.35 103.33
N THR A 537 -1.87 -41.40 103.71
CA THR A 537 -1.29 -42.56 104.39
C THR A 537 -0.57 -43.47 103.39
N PRO A 538 0.74 -43.74 103.59
CA PRO A 538 1.49 -44.68 102.77
C PRO A 538 0.87 -46.08 102.76
N LEU A 539 0.69 -46.65 101.57
CA LEU A 539 0.19 -48.01 101.40
C LEU A 539 1.37 -48.99 101.33
N PRO A 540 1.54 -49.91 102.31
CA PRO A 540 2.66 -50.85 102.32
C PRO A 540 2.66 -51.79 101.10
N GLU A 541 1.47 -52.15 100.60
CA GLU A 541 1.27 -53.02 99.43
C GLU A 541 1.65 -52.34 98.09
N HIS A 542 1.90 -51.04 98.11
CA HIS A 542 2.21 -50.23 96.93
C HIS A 542 3.48 -49.40 97.12
N GLU A 543 4.55 -50.06 97.60
CA GLU A 543 5.90 -49.48 97.75
C GLU A 543 5.94 -48.25 98.67
N GLY A 544 4.98 -48.11 99.59
CA GLY A 544 4.89 -46.95 100.48
C GLY A 544 4.36 -45.68 99.80
N LYS A 545 3.85 -45.77 98.56
CA LYS A 545 3.18 -44.65 97.90
C LYS A 545 1.84 -44.37 98.57
N THR A 546 1.48 -43.09 98.64
CA THR A 546 0.15 -42.70 99.12
C THR A 546 -0.91 -42.92 98.03
N PRO A 547 -2.20 -43.06 98.37
CA PRO A 547 -3.26 -43.08 97.36
C PRO A 547 -3.24 -41.85 96.44
N GLY A 548 -2.89 -40.66 96.98
CA GLY A 548 -2.72 -39.45 96.17
C GLY A 548 -1.60 -39.57 95.15
N GLU A 549 -0.44 -40.09 95.54
CA GLU A 549 0.70 -40.30 94.64
C GLU A 549 0.37 -41.33 93.54
N LEU A 550 -0.28 -42.44 93.91
CA LEU A 550 -0.69 -43.47 92.95
C LEU A 550 -1.68 -42.92 91.91
N ALA A 551 -2.69 -42.17 92.36
CA ALA A 551 -3.68 -41.58 91.45
C ALA A 551 -3.05 -40.52 90.52
N ALA A 552 -2.13 -39.70 91.03
CA ALA A 552 -1.42 -38.70 90.22
C ALA A 552 -0.58 -39.34 89.11
N GLU A 553 0.12 -40.44 89.42
CA GLU A 553 1.08 -41.10 88.54
C GLU A 553 0.43 -41.69 87.29
N SER A 554 -0.74 -42.34 87.41
CA SER A 554 -1.40 -42.96 86.26
C SER A 554 -2.88 -43.25 86.47
N THR A 555 -3.58 -43.48 85.36
CA THR A 555 -4.98 -43.98 85.38
C THR A 555 -5.10 -45.36 86.00
N ASP A 556 -4.07 -46.21 85.91
CA ASP A 556 -4.02 -47.52 86.56
C ASP A 556 -3.84 -47.37 88.08
N GLY A 557 -3.00 -46.42 88.51
CA GLY A 557 -2.86 -46.06 89.91
C GLY A 557 -4.18 -45.58 90.53
N LEU A 558 -4.96 -44.76 89.82
CA LEU A 558 -6.32 -44.38 90.25
C LEU A 558 -7.23 -45.61 90.42
N LYS A 559 -7.23 -46.56 89.47
CA LYS A 559 -8.02 -47.80 89.57
C LYS A 559 -7.61 -48.65 90.77
N LYS A 560 -6.32 -48.71 91.09
CA LYS A 560 -5.81 -49.41 92.28
C LYS A 560 -6.35 -48.78 93.57
N VAL A 561 -6.33 -47.45 93.67
CA VAL A 561 -6.92 -46.73 94.82
C VAL A 561 -8.42 -47.02 94.95
N GLN A 562 -9.17 -46.96 93.85
CA GLN A 562 -10.59 -47.33 93.84
C GLN A 562 -10.83 -48.79 94.25
N GLY A 563 -9.94 -49.70 93.87
CA GLY A 563 -10.00 -51.09 94.29
C GLY A 563 -9.79 -51.28 95.79
N ILE A 564 -8.93 -50.47 96.42
CA ILE A 564 -8.73 -50.46 97.88
C ILE A 564 -10.00 -49.96 98.58
N LEU A 565 -10.56 -48.85 98.13
CA LEU A 565 -11.82 -48.29 98.67
C LEU A 565 -12.97 -49.29 98.57
N TRP A 566 -13.07 -50.01 97.45
CA TRP A 566 -14.07 -51.05 97.27
C TRP A 566 -13.94 -52.19 98.30
N ARG A 567 -12.72 -52.61 98.62
CA ARG A 567 -12.48 -53.61 99.69
C ARG A 567 -12.90 -53.09 101.06
N ILE A 568 -12.53 -51.84 101.40
CA ILE A 568 -12.93 -51.20 102.66
C ILE A 568 -14.46 -51.17 102.78
N ARG A 569 -15.16 -50.79 101.71
CA ARG A 569 -16.62 -50.77 101.66
C ARG A 569 -17.21 -52.16 101.85
N ASP A 570 -16.67 -53.17 101.18
CA ASP A 570 -17.18 -54.55 101.28
C ASP A 570 -16.99 -55.10 102.70
N ASP A 571 -15.84 -54.84 103.34
CA ASP A 571 -15.58 -55.21 104.72
C ASP A 571 -16.54 -54.51 105.70
N LYS A 572 -16.81 -53.21 105.51
CA LYS A 572 -17.79 -52.44 106.32
C LYS A 572 -19.20 -53.03 106.16
N MET A 573 -19.62 -53.32 104.93
CA MET A 573 -20.91 -53.93 104.64
C MET A 573 -21.03 -55.36 105.21
N ALA A 574 -19.94 -56.14 105.19
CA ALA A 574 -19.90 -57.46 105.79
C ALA A 574 -20.05 -57.38 107.32
N ALA A 575 -19.32 -56.48 107.96
CA ALA A 575 -19.43 -56.24 109.40
C ALA A 575 -20.85 -55.82 109.82
N GLU A 576 -21.49 -54.91 109.05
CA GLU A 576 -22.89 -54.53 109.28
C GLU A 576 -23.85 -55.71 109.15
N ARG A 577 -23.64 -56.59 108.17
CA ARG A 577 -24.48 -57.81 108.01
C ARG A 577 -24.33 -58.73 109.21
N THR A 578 -23.11 -58.95 109.70
CA THR A 578 -22.85 -59.76 110.90
C THR A 578 -23.57 -59.16 112.11
N GLU A 579 -23.52 -57.85 112.29
CA GLU A 579 -24.18 -57.17 113.42
C GLU A 579 -25.72 -57.25 113.31
N ARG A 580 -26.29 -57.15 112.10
CA ARG A 580 -27.73 -57.37 111.90
C ARG A 580 -28.16 -58.79 112.28
N VAL A 581 -27.38 -59.80 111.89
CA VAL A 581 -27.63 -61.20 112.27
C VAL A 581 -27.56 -61.38 113.78
N ARG A 582 -26.53 -60.80 114.42
CA ARG A 582 -26.36 -60.81 115.88
C ARG A 582 -27.60 -60.25 116.58
N LYS A 583 -28.05 -59.06 116.16
CA LYS A 583 -29.22 -58.39 116.73
C LYS A 583 -30.49 -59.24 116.59
N ALA A 584 -30.73 -59.83 115.42
CA ALA A 584 -31.88 -60.71 115.19
C ALA A 584 -31.87 -61.97 116.09
N MET A 585 -30.69 -62.54 116.38
CA MET A 585 -30.58 -63.69 117.30
C MET A 585 -30.82 -63.28 118.75
N VAL A 586 -30.33 -62.12 119.15
CA VAL A 586 -30.60 -61.57 120.49
C VAL A 586 -32.10 -61.31 120.67
N ASP A 587 -32.80 -60.77 119.67
CA ASP A 587 -34.25 -60.55 119.73
C ASP A 587 -35.03 -61.87 119.94
N LYS A 588 -34.64 -62.94 119.22
CA LYS A 588 -35.23 -64.29 119.43
C LYS A 588 -34.98 -64.83 120.85
N LEU A 589 -33.81 -64.55 121.43
CA LEU A 589 -33.51 -64.92 122.81
C LEU A 589 -34.46 -64.20 123.78
N TYR A 590 -34.62 -62.88 123.63
CA TYR A 590 -35.55 -62.09 124.42
C TYR A 590 -36.97 -62.68 124.39
N ASP A 591 -37.51 -62.91 123.18
CA ASP A 591 -38.86 -63.48 123.00
C ASP A 591 -39.01 -64.82 123.74
N ARG A 592 -38.01 -65.70 123.61
CA ARG A 592 -38.09 -67.02 124.21
C ARG A 592 -38.00 -66.98 125.74
N VAL A 593 -37.13 -66.14 126.29
CA VAL A 593 -37.00 -65.95 127.75
C VAL A 593 -38.31 -65.45 128.35
N TYR A 594 -38.91 -64.41 127.76
CA TYR A 594 -40.18 -63.86 128.25
C TYR A 594 -41.35 -64.86 128.13
N SER A 595 -41.33 -65.75 127.14
CA SER A 595 -42.34 -66.80 127.01
C SER A 595 -42.24 -67.87 128.11
N ARG A 596 -41.03 -68.15 128.61
CA ARG A 596 -40.79 -69.24 129.57
C ARG A 596 -40.82 -68.80 131.02
N VAL A 597 -40.36 -67.59 131.32
CA VAL A 597 -40.34 -67.03 132.67
C VAL A 597 -41.42 -65.96 132.77
N LEU A 598 -42.59 -66.34 133.33
CA LEU A 598 -43.78 -65.47 133.36
C LEU A 598 -43.61 -64.19 134.21
N ARG A 599 -42.68 -64.18 135.18
CA ARG A 599 -42.35 -62.96 135.95
C ARG A 599 -41.32 -62.14 135.20
N ARG A 600 -41.73 -60.99 134.65
CA ARG A 600 -40.89 -60.05 133.89
C ARG A 600 -39.57 -59.71 134.59
N GLU A 601 -39.62 -59.36 135.88
CA GLU A 601 -38.44 -58.99 136.67
C GLU A 601 -37.37 -60.10 136.69
N ILE A 602 -37.80 -61.37 136.75
CA ILE A 602 -36.89 -62.52 136.78
C ILE A 602 -36.37 -62.83 135.37
N ALA A 603 -37.22 -62.69 134.35
CA ALA A 603 -36.83 -62.84 132.94
C ALA A 603 -35.77 -61.81 132.53
N ASP A 604 -35.97 -60.53 132.89
CA ASP A 604 -35.03 -59.44 132.64
C ASP A 604 -33.70 -59.66 133.37
N LEU A 605 -33.78 -60.09 134.64
CA LEU A 605 -32.59 -60.44 135.40
C LEU A 605 -31.86 -61.62 134.77
N TRP A 606 -32.57 -62.63 134.26
CA TRP A 606 -31.94 -63.76 133.58
C TRP A 606 -31.17 -63.31 132.33
N LEU A 607 -31.76 -62.48 131.49
CA LEU A 607 -31.12 -61.96 130.28
C LEU A 607 -29.88 -61.11 130.55
N THR A 608 -29.83 -60.41 131.69
CA THR A 608 -28.80 -59.42 132.00
C THR A 608 -27.82 -59.83 133.11
N ALA A 609 -28.12 -60.90 133.85
CA ALA A 609 -27.21 -61.48 134.82
C ALA A 609 -26.15 -62.37 134.16
N GLN A 610 -25.06 -62.58 134.86
CA GLN A 610 -23.99 -63.46 134.43
C GLN A 610 -24.31 -64.91 134.80
N TRP A 611 -24.27 -65.80 133.81
CA TRP A 611 -24.51 -67.23 134.01
C TRP A 611 -23.22 -67.99 133.84
N LYS A 612 -22.85 -68.78 134.84
CA LYS A 612 -21.59 -69.57 134.82
C LYS A 612 -21.61 -70.59 133.69
N GLU A 613 -22.79 -71.12 133.37
CA GLU A 613 -23.09 -72.08 132.32
C GLU A 613 -22.87 -71.49 130.91
N LEU A 614 -22.85 -70.15 130.80
CA LEU A 614 -22.51 -69.38 129.60
C LEU A 614 -21.12 -68.72 129.70
N GLY A 615 -20.25 -69.26 130.56
CA GLY A 615 -18.88 -68.76 130.76
C GLY A 615 -18.80 -67.46 131.56
N GLY A 616 -19.84 -67.12 132.34
CA GLY A 616 -19.91 -65.88 133.12
C GLY A 616 -20.31 -64.65 132.30
N VAL A 617 -20.76 -64.84 131.06
CA VAL A 617 -21.24 -63.76 130.17
C VAL A 617 -22.75 -63.63 130.29
N LYS A 618 -23.27 -62.43 130.01
CA LYS A 618 -24.72 -62.21 129.95
C LYS A 618 -25.29 -62.93 128.71
N PRO A 619 -26.46 -63.59 128.80
CA PRO A 619 -27.04 -64.29 127.67
C PRO A 619 -27.20 -63.41 126.42
N VAL A 620 -27.54 -62.13 126.60
CA VAL A 620 -27.69 -61.14 125.50
C VAL A 620 -26.37 -60.73 124.84
N GLU A 621 -25.24 -60.84 125.55
CA GLU A 621 -23.90 -60.58 125.01
C GLU A 621 -23.27 -61.86 124.44
N TYR A 622 -23.69 -63.03 124.94
CA TYR A 622 -23.24 -64.34 124.47
C TYR A 622 -23.94 -64.75 123.16
N CYS A 623 -25.23 -64.43 123.01
CA CYS A 623 -26.02 -64.76 121.83
C CYS A 623 -25.56 -63.95 120.62
N LYS A 624 -24.87 -64.61 119.69
CA LYS A 624 -24.31 -63.98 118.48
C LYS A 624 -24.76 -64.64 117.18
N ASP A 625 -25.13 -65.91 117.26
CA ASP A 625 -25.53 -66.76 116.15
C ASP A 625 -26.53 -67.81 116.64
N GLU A 626 -27.02 -68.66 115.74
CA GLU A 626 -28.04 -69.66 116.06
C GLU A 626 -27.53 -70.72 117.06
N LYS A 627 -26.23 -71.02 117.05
CA LYS A 627 -25.61 -72.01 117.95
C LYS A 627 -25.52 -71.48 119.38
N THR A 628 -25.09 -70.24 119.52
CA THR A 628 -25.02 -69.56 120.83
C THR A 628 -26.39 -69.24 121.39
N LEU A 629 -27.37 -68.91 120.53
CA LEU A 629 -28.78 -68.82 120.91
C LEU A 629 -29.29 -70.14 121.50
N ALA A 630 -29.10 -71.25 120.79
CA ALA A 630 -29.53 -72.58 121.24
C ALA A 630 -28.96 -72.92 122.63
N ARG A 631 -27.68 -72.59 122.86
CA ARG A 631 -27.05 -72.80 124.17
C ARG A 631 -27.65 -71.92 125.27
N CYS A 632 -27.97 -70.65 124.98
CA CYS A 632 -28.71 -69.80 125.91
C CYS A 632 -30.09 -70.41 126.24
N LEU A 633 -30.78 -70.98 125.26
CA LEU A 633 -32.10 -71.60 125.46
C LEU A 633 -32.04 -72.88 126.31
N GLU A 634 -30.99 -73.69 126.19
CA GLU A 634 -30.78 -74.86 127.07
C GLU A 634 -30.65 -74.43 128.54
N VAL A 635 -29.79 -73.46 128.82
CA VAL A 635 -29.59 -72.92 130.17
C VAL A 635 -30.88 -72.28 130.71
N LEU A 636 -31.67 -71.64 129.84
CA LEU A 636 -32.97 -71.10 130.20
C LEU A 636 -33.95 -72.20 130.62
N GLU A 637 -34.03 -73.32 129.89
CA GLU A 637 -34.95 -74.41 130.22
C GLU A 637 -34.54 -75.10 131.53
N GLU A 638 -33.23 -75.28 131.80
CA GLU A 638 -32.73 -75.75 133.11
C GLU A 638 -33.12 -74.79 134.24
N PHE A 639 -32.95 -73.48 134.03
CA PHE A 639 -33.35 -72.46 134.99
C PHE A 639 -34.87 -72.48 135.24
N ALA A 640 -35.68 -72.51 134.17
CA ALA A 640 -37.14 -72.51 134.26
C ALA A 640 -37.68 -73.77 134.96
N ALA A 641 -37.08 -74.94 134.74
CA ALA A 641 -37.43 -76.18 135.43
C ALA A 641 -37.14 -76.09 136.95
N ASN A 642 -36.02 -75.45 137.34
CA ASN A 642 -35.68 -75.23 138.74
C ASN A 642 -36.59 -74.18 139.40
N GLU A 643 -36.99 -73.12 138.68
CA GLU A 643 -37.97 -72.12 139.13
C GLU A 643 -39.37 -72.75 139.35
N GLN A 644 -39.83 -73.64 138.45
CA GLN A 644 -41.10 -74.36 138.63
C GLN A 644 -41.08 -75.35 139.81
N LYS A 645 -39.95 -76.02 140.08
CA LYS A 645 -39.80 -76.86 141.27
C LYS A 645 -39.80 -76.07 142.58
N ARG A 646 -39.37 -74.81 142.59
CA ARG A 646 -39.47 -73.91 143.76
C ARG A 646 -40.90 -73.37 144.00
N ARG A 647 -41.84 -73.63 143.08
CA ARG A 647 -43.26 -73.25 143.15
C ARG A 647 -44.22 -74.37 143.58
N ARG A 648 -43.75 -75.61 143.75
CA ARG A 648 -44.47 -76.71 144.41
C ARG A 648 -43.84 -76.93 145.78
#